data_AF-A0A6P0K619-F1
#
_entry.id   AF-A0A6P0K619-F1
#
_cell.length_a   1.000
_cell.length_b   1.000
_cell.length_c   1.000
_cell.angle_alpha   90.00
_cell.angle_beta   90.00
_cell.angle_gamma   90.00
#
_symmetry.space_group_name_H-M   'P 1'
#
loop_
_entity.id
_entity.type
_entity.pdbx_description
1 polymer ?
#
loop_
_entity_poly.entity_id
_entity_poly.type
_entity_poly.pdbx_seq_one_letter_code
_entity_poly.pdbx_strand_id
1 'polypeptide(L)'
;MIGIVIVSHSAKLAAGVLELAQQMTQVEVPIAIAAGIDDPKNPLGTDVMQVKAAIESVYNDSGVLVLMDLGSAILSAEMALEFLPEEHQSKVRLCAAPLVEGVIAAAVQAATGADIEQVMAEAKSALIAKASQLSVTIEKQDNSWAGEFLGRGTKEICLSVENMLGIHARPAAKLVATANQFQSQITLQNLTKNSNIINAKSINQVVTLGVLQRHKIAITATGSDAEEALAALQQLVVSQFGETDTQRNERASEHKSPLPPCTIAPVPPQEEGTKLQGLPAAAGIAIGSIVLYQAVLPDVVDQQADNPQAEWQQLQLALETAKEQIQALVSNIPAGSNDEASIFQAHLLYLQDPALLTKAYQRIFEQHQCAAAAWKSVIEEMVAVYQNLEDSYLQTRAADITEVGQRVLQLLIGASTISLDLPQSGILVAPDLTAAEVAQLQPEHVLGICTAAGSATAHSTIIAKMLGIPMVVGVGEQLLSLPTGTQLGLDGNTGQVWVQPNATDTQHLTALQAGDSEGKDELPLEAITQDGHKITVLANIMGVSSAQLALKYGAEGVGLLRTEFLYLDRLTPPTPEEQLKIYQAIAEIFGLRPLTIRTLDIGGDKSIPYMNLAAEANPCLGWRGIRQSLDCPEIFKTQLRAIVKASYGHNLKLMFPLVSSVQEVRAAKQLVAEVQMELQQTGIPFNRNMKVGIMVEVPAAVIIAEQLAAEVDFFSIGTNDLSQYTMAADRTNPKVASLADALEPALLRMIEQTVTAAKQAGITVSVCGELASQPEAIPILLGLGVDELSMNPAAIPTALTTISQLRITEAKVLANKVLKLDSAESVRNCS
;
A
#
# COMPACT_ATOMS: atom_id res chain seq x y z
N MET A 1 -33.72 26.19 -43.12
CA MET A 1 -33.82 26.43 -41.66
C MET A 1 -35.00 25.60 -41.19
N ILE A 2 -34.84 24.85 -40.12
CA ILE A 2 -35.86 23.88 -39.69
C ILE A 2 -37.19 24.57 -39.34
N GLY A 3 -38.30 23.90 -39.58
CA GLY A 3 -39.62 24.34 -39.11
C GLY A 3 -39.83 23.94 -37.64
N ILE A 4 -40.54 24.77 -36.87
CA ILE A 4 -40.96 24.43 -35.50
C ILE A 4 -42.48 24.44 -35.41
N VAL A 5 -43.07 23.41 -34.80
CA VAL A 5 -44.52 23.35 -34.53
C VAL A 5 -44.76 23.28 -33.04
N ILE A 6 -45.59 24.18 -32.53
CA ILE A 6 -46.03 24.23 -31.13
C ILE A 6 -47.42 23.59 -31.06
N VAL A 7 -47.53 22.46 -30.37
CA VAL A 7 -48.79 21.76 -30.15
C VAL A 7 -49.24 21.94 -28.71
N SER A 8 -50.43 22.51 -28.48
CA SER A 8 -50.94 22.70 -27.12
C SER A 8 -52.46 22.60 -27.03
N HIS A 9 -52.99 22.21 -25.88
CA HIS A 9 -54.43 22.25 -25.63
C HIS A 9 -54.98 23.68 -25.62
N SER A 10 -54.15 24.69 -25.36
CA SER A 10 -54.58 26.08 -25.23
C SER A 10 -54.03 26.95 -26.35
N ALA A 11 -54.91 27.44 -27.22
CA ALA A 11 -54.55 28.40 -28.27
C ALA A 11 -53.85 29.65 -27.70
N LYS A 12 -54.28 30.12 -26.52
CA LYS A 12 -53.66 31.27 -25.84
C LYS A 12 -52.24 30.98 -25.36
N LEU A 13 -52.00 29.76 -24.87
CA LEU A 13 -50.65 29.36 -24.43
C LEU A 13 -49.73 29.25 -25.63
N ALA A 14 -50.15 28.55 -26.70
CA ALA A 14 -49.34 28.40 -27.91
C ALA A 14 -49.01 29.76 -28.55
N ALA A 15 -49.98 30.69 -28.61
CA ALA A 15 -49.75 32.04 -29.10
C ALA A 15 -48.76 32.83 -28.24
N GLY A 16 -48.85 32.71 -26.91
CA GLY A 16 -47.90 33.36 -26.00
C GLY A 16 -46.49 32.80 -26.11
N VAL A 17 -46.35 31.47 -26.29
CA VAL A 17 -45.03 30.84 -26.51
C VAL A 17 -44.45 31.23 -27.87
N LEU A 18 -45.28 31.30 -28.91
CA LEU A 18 -44.87 31.80 -30.24
C LEU A 18 -44.35 33.23 -30.15
N GLU A 19 -45.07 34.13 -29.48
CA GLU A 19 -44.66 35.54 -29.30
C GLU A 19 -43.30 35.63 -28.59
N LEU A 20 -43.11 34.86 -27.52
CA LEU A 20 -41.82 34.82 -26.80
C LEU A 20 -40.69 34.29 -27.69
N ALA A 21 -40.91 33.20 -28.43
CA ALA A 21 -39.91 32.64 -29.32
C ALA A 21 -39.50 33.64 -30.41
N GLN A 22 -40.47 34.34 -31.01
CA GLN A 22 -40.21 35.36 -32.04
C GLN A 22 -39.44 36.57 -31.50
N GLN A 23 -39.68 36.98 -30.24
CA GLN A 23 -38.94 38.09 -29.63
C GLN A 23 -37.49 37.73 -29.29
N MET A 24 -37.20 36.45 -29.04
CA MET A 24 -35.86 35.97 -28.68
C MET A 24 -34.96 35.70 -29.89
N THR A 25 -35.52 35.68 -31.11
CA THR A 25 -34.77 35.45 -32.35
C THR A 25 -34.72 36.71 -33.21
N GLN A 26 -33.51 37.14 -33.61
CA GLN A 26 -33.33 38.28 -34.54
C GLN A 26 -33.60 37.91 -36.00
N VAL A 27 -33.64 36.62 -36.32
CA VAL A 27 -33.89 36.06 -37.66
C VAL A 27 -35.24 35.32 -37.62
N GLU A 28 -36.04 35.50 -38.67
CA GLU A 28 -37.39 34.91 -38.74
C GLU A 28 -37.30 33.38 -38.91
N VAL A 29 -37.59 32.65 -37.84
CA VAL A 29 -37.69 31.18 -37.84
C VAL A 29 -39.13 30.79 -38.21
N PRO A 30 -39.34 29.82 -39.12
CA PRO A 30 -40.67 29.36 -39.47
C PRO A 30 -41.28 28.56 -38.31
N ILE A 31 -42.22 29.18 -37.57
CA ILE A 31 -42.92 28.58 -36.43
C ILE A 31 -44.44 28.59 -36.68
N ALA A 32 -45.10 27.44 -36.55
CA ALA A 32 -46.55 27.31 -36.62
C ALA A 32 -47.13 26.77 -35.29
N ILE A 33 -48.41 27.07 -35.06
CA ILE A 33 -49.14 26.60 -33.88
C ILE A 33 -50.30 25.69 -34.29
N ALA A 34 -50.52 24.62 -33.52
CA ALA A 34 -51.71 23.79 -33.60
C ALA A 34 -52.26 23.64 -32.18
N ALA A 35 -53.29 24.42 -31.85
CA ALA A 35 -53.75 24.49 -30.47
C ALA A 35 -55.21 24.89 -30.31
N GLY A 36 -55.87 24.28 -29.33
CA GLY A 36 -57.30 24.44 -29.07
C GLY A 36 -58.17 23.62 -30.02
N ILE A 37 -59.46 23.59 -29.70
CA ILE A 37 -60.51 23.03 -30.57
C ILE A 37 -61.60 24.09 -30.78
N ASP A 38 -62.29 24.03 -31.92
CA ASP A 38 -63.39 24.93 -32.27
C ASP A 38 -64.69 24.60 -31.49
N ASP A 39 -64.60 24.49 -30.16
CA ASP A 39 -65.74 24.45 -29.23
C ASP A 39 -65.75 25.71 -28.35
N PRO A 40 -66.70 26.64 -28.57
CA PRO A 40 -66.81 27.87 -27.78
C PRO A 40 -67.04 27.64 -26.29
N LYS A 41 -67.57 26.47 -25.89
CA LYS A 41 -67.84 26.14 -24.48
C LYS A 41 -66.65 25.47 -23.81
N ASN A 42 -65.84 24.73 -24.57
CA ASN A 42 -64.65 24.04 -24.08
C ASN A 42 -63.50 24.19 -25.11
N PRO A 43 -62.87 25.37 -25.19
CA PRO A 43 -61.89 25.66 -26.24
C PRO A 43 -60.54 24.95 -26.04
N LEU A 44 -60.38 24.15 -24.97
CA LEU A 44 -59.17 23.42 -24.67
C LEU A 44 -59.19 22.03 -25.31
N GLY A 45 -58.22 21.75 -26.16
CA GLY A 45 -58.07 20.47 -26.84
C GLY A 45 -57.02 20.52 -27.95
N THR A 46 -56.75 19.38 -28.56
CA THR A 46 -55.86 19.26 -29.72
C THR A 46 -56.55 18.52 -30.85
N ASP A 47 -56.40 19.04 -32.07
CA ASP A 47 -56.98 18.48 -33.28
C ASP A 47 -55.87 17.94 -34.20
N VAL A 48 -55.98 16.67 -34.58
CA VAL A 48 -54.98 15.95 -35.40
C VAL A 48 -54.78 16.61 -36.76
N MET A 49 -55.86 17.08 -37.39
CA MET A 49 -55.79 17.71 -38.70
C MET A 49 -55.17 19.10 -38.64
N GLN A 50 -55.37 19.83 -37.53
CA GLN A 50 -54.66 21.10 -37.29
C GLN A 50 -53.17 20.88 -37.07
N VAL A 51 -52.77 19.83 -36.34
CA VAL A 51 -51.34 19.50 -36.14
C VAL A 51 -50.69 19.12 -37.47
N LYS A 52 -51.35 18.31 -38.29
CA LYS A 52 -50.90 17.98 -39.65
C LYS A 52 -50.72 19.24 -40.51
N ALA A 53 -51.73 20.11 -40.53
CA ALA A 53 -51.70 21.33 -41.33
C ALA A 53 -50.58 22.29 -40.86
N ALA A 54 -50.35 22.38 -39.55
CA ALA A 54 -49.25 23.17 -38.99
C ALA A 54 -47.89 22.61 -39.42
N ILE A 55 -47.69 21.29 -39.38
CA ILE A 55 -46.46 20.64 -39.87
C ILE A 55 -46.25 20.94 -41.36
N GLU A 56 -47.27 20.79 -42.19
CA GLU A 56 -47.18 21.06 -43.63
C GLU A 56 -46.85 22.54 -43.92
N SER A 57 -47.32 23.47 -43.08
CA SER A 57 -47.10 24.91 -43.30
C SER A 57 -45.65 25.37 -43.08
N VAL A 58 -44.89 24.67 -42.23
CA VAL A 58 -43.47 24.98 -41.94
C VAL A 58 -42.51 23.94 -42.51
N TYR A 59 -43.03 22.96 -43.25
CA TYR A 59 -42.24 21.88 -43.81
C TYR A 59 -41.22 22.38 -44.84
N ASN A 60 -39.99 21.89 -44.72
CA ASN A 60 -38.92 22.12 -45.69
C ASN A 60 -37.88 21.00 -45.61
N ASP A 61 -36.90 21.03 -46.51
CA ASP A 61 -35.89 19.97 -46.61
C ASP A 61 -35.00 19.80 -45.39
N SER A 62 -34.88 20.82 -44.53
CA SER A 62 -34.15 20.77 -43.27
C SER A 62 -34.92 20.03 -42.16
N GLY A 63 -36.21 19.76 -42.35
CA GLY A 63 -37.07 19.04 -41.41
C GLY A 63 -37.89 19.93 -40.48
N VAL A 64 -38.76 19.30 -39.68
CA VAL A 64 -39.69 19.97 -38.76
C VAL A 64 -39.58 19.36 -37.36
N LEU A 65 -39.36 20.19 -36.35
CA LEU A 65 -39.37 19.80 -34.95
C LEU A 65 -40.71 20.17 -34.30
N VAL A 66 -41.40 19.18 -33.75
CA VAL A 66 -42.69 19.37 -33.08
C VAL A 66 -42.47 19.32 -31.57
N LEU A 67 -42.86 20.38 -30.87
CA LEU A 67 -42.88 20.46 -29.40
C LEU A 67 -44.33 20.48 -28.93
N MET A 68 -44.62 19.67 -27.92
CA MET A 68 -45.98 19.43 -27.44
C MET A 68 -46.08 19.63 -25.93
N ASP A 69 -47.27 19.94 -25.41
CA ASP A 69 -47.49 20.04 -23.96
C ASP A 69 -47.62 18.65 -23.29
N LEU A 70 -48.80 18.28 -22.78
CA LEU A 70 -49.01 17.13 -21.92
C LEU A 70 -50.27 16.38 -22.31
N GLY A 71 -50.26 15.05 -22.28
CA GLY A 71 -51.47 14.27 -22.52
C GLY A 71 -51.86 14.23 -24.00
N SER A 72 -53.10 14.65 -24.34
CA SER A 72 -53.68 14.35 -25.66
C SER A 72 -52.99 15.02 -26.85
N ALA A 73 -52.21 16.08 -26.62
CA ALA A 73 -51.35 16.70 -27.63
C ALA A 73 -50.27 15.77 -28.17
N ILE A 74 -49.72 14.88 -27.33
CA ILE A 74 -48.72 13.88 -27.73
C ILE A 74 -49.36 12.91 -28.71
N LEU A 75 -50.50 12.32 -28.32
CA LEU A 75 -51.26 11.40 -29.16
C LEU A 75 -51.73 12.05 -30.46
N SER A 76 -52.18 13.31 -30.41
CA SER A 76 -52.58 14.05 -31.61
C SER A 76 -51.40 14.31 -32.56
N ALA A 77 -50.20 14.57 -32.02
CA ALA A 77 -49.00 14.75 -32.83
C ALA A 77 -48.51 13.44 -33.45
N GLU A 78 -48.51 12.33 -32.69
CA GLU A 78 -48.19 11.00 -33.20
C GLU A 78 -49.14 10.58 -34.33
N MET A 79 -50.46 10.71 -34.11
CA MET A 79 -51.45 10.40 -35.13
C MET A 79 -51.32 11.30 -36.36
N ALA A 80 -51.01 12.59 -36.18
CA ALA A 80 -50.84 13.51 -37.30
C ALA A 80 -49.68 13.10 -38.23
N LEU A 81 -48.62 12.48 -37.68
CA LEU A 81 -47.52 11.94 -38.48
C LEU A 81 -47.98 10.82 -39.41
N GLU A 82 -48.87 9.94 -38.96
CA GLU A 82 -49.39 8.83 -39.76
C GLU A 82 -50.18 9.33 -40.99
N PHE A 83 -50.76 10.53 -40.92
CA PHE A 83 -51.48 11.15 -42.02
C PHE A 83 -50.60 11.99 -42.97
N LEU A 84 -49.30 12.13 -42.71
CA LEU A 84 -48.36 12.78 -43.62
C LEU A 84 -47.88 11.81 -44.71
N PRO A 85 -47.54 12.29 -45.91
CA PRO A 85 -46.88 11.46 -46.93
C PRO A 85 -45.60 10.81 -46.39
N GLU A 86 -45.31 9.56 -46.76
CA GLU A 86 -44.16 8.79 -46.24
C GLU A 86 -42.81 9.53 -46.37
N GLU A 87 -42.64 10.31 -47.45
CA GLU A 87 -41.45 11.14 -47.66
C GLU A 87 -41.26 12.20 -46.57
N HIS A 88 -42.36 12.79 -46.09
CA HIS A 88 -42.33 13.85 -45.07
C HIS A 88 -42.14 13.27 -43.66
N GLN A 89 -42.68 12.08 -43.37
CA GLN A 89 -42.60 11.44 -42.05
C GLN A 89 -41.15 11.29 -41.56
N SER A 90 -40.23 10.94 -42.46
CA SER A 90 -38.81 10.74 -42.14
C SER A 90 -38.08 12.01 -41.67
N LYS A 91 -38.63 13.20 -41.99
CA LYS A 91 -38.03 14.52 -41.68
C LYS A 91 -38.73 15.28 -40.56
N VAL A 92 -39.77 14.72 -39.96
CA VAL A 92 -40.43 15.30 -38.78
C VAL A 92 -39.93 14.60 -37.52
N ARG A 93 -39.67 15.36 -36.45
CA ARG A 93 -39.21 14.86 -35.15
C ARG A 93 -40.11 15.37 -34.04
N LEU A 94 -40.60 14.47 -33.18
CA LEU A 94 -41.32 14.83 -31.95
C LEU A 94 -40.30 15.01 -30.81
N CYS A 95 -40.39 16.13 -30.10
CA CYS A 95 -39.44 16.48 -29.04
C CYS A 95 -40.11 16.46 -27.66
N ALA A 96 -39.55 15.65 -26.75
CA ALA A 96 -40.00 15.53 -25.36
C ALA A 96 -39.49 16.67 -24.43
N ALA A 97 -39.28 17.87 -24.99
CA ALA A 97 -38.81 19.03 -24.23
C ALA A 97 -39.99 19.76 -23.53
N PRO A 98 -39.76 20.49 -22.43
CA PRO A 98 -40.79 21.33 -21.82
C PRO A 98 -41.26 22.39 -22.83
N LEU A 99 -42.58 22.59 -22.95
CA LEU A 99 -43.14 23.38 -24.05
C LEU A 99 -42.58 24.81 -24.13
N VAL A 100 -42.48 25.54 -23.02
CA VAL A 100 -42.07 26.95 -23.06
C VAL A 100 -40.55 27.07 -23.24
N GLU A 101 -39.77 26.51 -22.31
CA GLU A 101 -38.31 26.58 -22.32
C GLU A 101 -37.72 25.89 -23.55
N GLY A 102 -38.28 24.75 -23.95
CA GLY A 102 -37.84 23.98 -25.10
C GLY A 102 -38.11 24.68 -26.43
N VAL A 103 -39.25 25.36 -26.60
CA VAL A 103 -39.55 26.10 -27.85
C VAL A 103 -38.62 27.31 -27.99
N ILE A 104 -38.33 28.04 -26.90
CA ILE A 104 -37.41 29.18 -26.94
C ILE A 104 -35.99 28.70 -27.30
N ALA A 105 -35.50 27.67 -26.61
CA ALA A 105 -34.18 27.09 -26.88
C ALA A 105 -34.09 26.57 -28.34
N ALA A 106 -35.15 25.90 -28.82
CA ALA A 106 -35.21 25.41 -30.19
C ALA A 106 -35.20 26.56 -31.21
N ALA A 107 -35.98 27.62 -30.99
CA ALA A 107 -36.05 28.76 -31.90
C ALA A 107 -34.72 29.52 -31.98
N VAL A 108 -34.07 29.77 -30.83
CA VAL A 108 -32.74 30.39 -30.78
C VAL A 108 -31.72 29.54 -31.53
N GLN A 109 -31.70 28.24 -31.26
CA GLN A 109 -30.73 27.33 -31.89
C GLN A 109 -30.99 27.20 -33.40
N ALA A 110 -32.26 27.11 -33.84
CA ALA A 110 -32.63 27.08 -35.25
C ALA A 110 -32.23 28.37 -35.99
N ALA A 111 -32.34 29.54 -35.34
CA ALA A 111 -31.92 30.82 -35.91
C ALA A 111 -30.40 30.89 -36.19
N THR A 112 -29.59 30.09 -35.50
CA THR A 112 -28.14 29.98 -35.78
C THR A 112 -27.81 29.11 -37.00
N GLY A 113 -28.82 28.43 -37.58
CA GLY A 113 -28.64 27.52 -38.72
C GLY A 113 -28.26 26.09 -38.33
N ALA A 114 -28.39 25.73 -37.06
CA ALA A 114 -28.14 24.38 -36.56
C ALA A 114 -29.07 23.34 -37.19
N ASP A 115 -28.59 22.09 -37.26
CA ASP A 115 -29.39 20.97 -37.76
C ASP A 115 -30.45 20.51 -36.74
N ILE A 116 -31.39 19.67 -37.19
CA ILE A 116 -32.54 19.26 -36.37
C ILE A 116 -32.15 18.47 -35.12
N GLU A 117 -31.04 17.73 -35.14
CA GLU A 117 -30.58 16.93 -33.99
C GLU A 117 -29.96 17.84 -32.93
N GLN A 118 -29.18 18.83 -33.35
CA GLN A 118 -28.62 19.86 -32.45
C GLN A 118 -29.73 20.71 -31.82
N VAL A 119 -30.71 21.15 -32.61
CA VAL A 119 -31.85 21.92 -32.11
C VAL A 119 -32.68 21.09 -31.12
N MET A 120 -32.90 19.80 -31.39
CA MET A 120 -33.62 18.91 -30.48
C MET A 120 -32.85 18.66 -29.17
N ALA A 121 -31.52 18.49 -29.23
CA ALA A 121 -30.69 18.30 -28.04
C ALA A 121 -30.71 19.53 -27.12
N GLU A 122 -30.66 20.73 -27.71
CA GLU A 122 -30.73 21.99 -26.97
C GLU A 122 -32.11 22.17 -26.32
N ALA A 123 -33.18 21.90 -27.08
CA ALA A 123 -34.55 21.95 -26.56
C ALA A 123 -34.75 21.01 -25.35
N LYS A 124 -34.24 19.77 -25.41
CA LYS A 124 -34.32 18.80 -24.30
C LYS A 124 -33.52 19.23 -23.08
N SER A 125 -32.40 19.93 -23.31
CA SER A 125 -31.52 20.42 -22.24
C SER A 125 -32.03 21.69 -21.58
N ALA A 126 -33.01 22.37 -22.15
CA ALA A 126 -33.54 23.65 -21.67
C ALA A 126 -34.04 23.61 -20.21
N LEU A 127 -34.53 22.45 -19.73
CA LEU A 127 -34.95 22.30 -18.34
C LEU A 127 -33.77 22.18 -17.35
N ILE A 128 -32.62 21.70 -17.81
CA ILE A 128 -31.43 21.45 -16.98
C ILE A 128 -30.91 22.75 -16.39
N ALA A 129 -30.90 23.84 -17.16
CA ALA A 129 -30.47 25.15 -16.68
C ALA A 129 -31.34 25.64 -15.50
N LYS A 130 -32.67 25.52 -15.62
CA LYS A 130 -33.62 25.91 -14.57
C LYS A 130 -33.54 24.99 -13.35
N ALA A 131 -33.31 23.70 -13.57
CA ALA A 131 -33.16 22.71 -12.51
C ALA A 131 -31.86 22.88 -11.70
N SER A 132 -30.75 23.16 -12.40
CA SER A 132 -29.46 23.50 -11.79
C SER A 132 -29.57 24.74 -10.91
N GLN A 133 -30.24 25.79 -11.39
CA GLN A 133 -30.48 27.01 -10.60
C GLN A 133 -31.33 26.76 -9.35
N LEU A 134 -32.27 25.82 -9.41
CA LEU A 134 -33.11 25.46 -8.27
C LEU A 134 -32.50 24.36 -7.39
N SER A 135 -31.27 23.92 -7.67
CA SER A 135 -30.62 22.79 -6.99
C SER A 135 -31.47 21.51 -6.97
N VAL A 136 -32.31 21.33 -8.00
CA VAL A 136 -33.10 20.12 -8.20
C VAL A 136 -32.34 19.22 -9.17
N THR A 137 -31.94 18.05 -8.69
CA THR A 137 -31.39 17.01 -9.56
C THR A 137 -32.52 16.44 -10.41
N ILE A 138 -32.59 16.84 -11.68
CA ILE A 138 -33.40 16.10 -12.65
C ILE A 138 -32.60 14.87 -13.03
N GLU A 139 -33.05 13.70 -12.56
CA GLU A 139 -32.66 12.42 -13.16
C GLU A 139 -32.88 12.56 -14.67
N LYS A 140 -31.82 12.40 -15.47
CA LYS A 140 -31.98 12.28 -16.93
C LYS A 140 -32.89 11.07 -17.13
N GLN A 141 -34.16 11.33 -17.44
CA GLN A 141 -35.09 10.29 -17.87
C GLN A 141 -34.40 9.47 -18.94
N ASP A 142 -34.39 8.16 -18.73
CA ASP A 142 -33.97 7.16 -19.70
C ASP A 142 -34.35 7.60 -21.10
N ASN A 143 -33.36 7.68 -22.00
CA ASN A 143 -33.63 7.59 -23.42
C ASN A 143 -34.11 6.16 -23.70
N SER A 144 -35.34 5.85 -23.30
CA SER A 144 -36.06 4.61 -23.60
C SER A 144 -36.58 4.60 -25.04
N TRP A 145 -35.88 5.27 -25.96
CA TRP A 145 -36.04 5.16 -27.42
C TRP A 145 -34.74 4.69 -28.10
N ALA A 146 -33.80 4.10 -27.34
CA ALA A 146 -32.74 3.26 -27.90
C ALA A 146 -33.18 1.79 -28.07
N GLY A 147 -34.48 1.56 -28.26
CA GLY A 147 -35.04 0.28 -28.71
C GLY A 147 -34.90 0.06 -30.22
N GLU A 148 -34.54 1.09 -31.01
CA GLU A 148 -34.49 0.94 -32.47
C GLU A 148 -33.55 1.93 -33.17
N PHE A 149 -32.33 2.13 -32.66
CA PHE A 149 -31.19 2.58 -33.47
C PHE A 149 -29.90 1.95 -32.94
N LEU A 150 -29.72 0.67 -33.24
CA LEU A 150 -28.41 0.03 -33.37
C LEU A 150 -27.65 0.70 -34.54
N GLY A 151 -27.19 1.92 -34.31
CA GLY A 151 -26.30 2.65 -35.21
C GLY A 151 -24.87 2.13 -35.05
N ARG A 152 -24.32 1.62 -36.15
CA ARG A 152 -22.99 1.00 -36.26
C ARG A 152 -21.91 1.72 -35.43
N GLY A 153 -21.37 1.04 -34.42
CA GLY A 153 -20.11 1.40 -33.76
C GLY A 153 -20.12 1.39 -32.23
N THR A 154 -21.30 1.38 -31.58
CA THR A 154 -21.41 1.23 -30.12
C THR A 154 -21.70 -0.22 -29.76
N LYS A 155 -20.92 -0.77 -28.83
CA LYS A 155 -21.06 -2.14 -28.34
C LYS A 155 -21.01 -2.16 -26.82
N GLU A 156 -21.71 -3.11 -26.23
CA GLU A 156 -21.79 -3.28 -24.78
C GLU A 156 -21.57 -4.74 -24.40
N ILE A 157 -20.89 -4.95 -23.28
CA ILE A 157 -20.77 -6.26 -22.64
C ILE A 157 -21.16 -6.13 -21.16
N CYS A 158 -21.91 -7.11 -20.66
CA CYS A 158 -22.24 -7.25 -19.25
C CYS A 158 -21.41 -8.39 -18.65
N LEU A 159 -20.66 -8.10 -17.60
CA LEU A 159 -19.76 -9.06 -16.96
C LEU A 159 -20.00 -9.09 -15.46
N SER A 160 -19.84 -10.26 -14.85
CA SER A 160 -19.82 -10.39 -13.39
C SER A 160 -18.39 -10.32 -12.92
N VAL A 161 -18.10 -9.45 -11.96
CA VAL A 161 -16.78 -9.38 -11.34
C VAL A 161 -16.65 -10.51 -10.33
N GLU A 162 -15.73 -11.45 -10.57
CA GLU A 162 -15.52 -12.59 -9.66
C GLU A 162 -14.39 -12.36 -8.63
N ASN A 163 -13.59 -11.29 -8.84
CA ASN A 163 -12.52 -10.83 -7.96
C ASN A 163 -13.01 -10.63 -6.53
N MET A 164 -12.29 -11.18 -5.55
CA MET A 164 -12.66 -11.16 -4.12
C MET A 164 -12.83 -9.75 -3.57
N LEU A 165 -11.93 -8.83 -3.89
CA LEU A 165 -11.98 -7.42 -3.48
C LEU A 165 -12.79 -6.53 -4.46
N GLY A 166 -13.28 -7.10 -5.57
CA GLY A 166 -13.90 -6.35 -6.65
C GLY A 166 -12.89 -5.53 -7.47
N ILE A 167 -13.32 -4.43 -8.10
CA ILE A 167 -12.43 -3.58 -8.90
C ILE A 167 -11.77 -2.52 -7.99
N HIS A 168 -10.81 -2.97 -7.18
CA HIS A 168 -9.96 -2.11 -6.35
C HIS A 168 -8.76 -1.56 -7.15
N ALA A 169 -7.82 -0.85 -6.52
CA ALA A 169 -6.74 -0.12 -7.18
C ALA A 169 -5.92 -0.91 -8.23
N ARG A 170 -5.60 -2.20 -8.02
CA ARG A 170 -4.77 -3.00 -8.93
C ARG A 170 -5.57 -3.54 -10.15
N PRO A 171 -6.74 -4.18 -9.98
CA PRO A 171 -7.66 -4.45 -11.09
C PRO A 171 -8.10 -3.19 -11.84
N ALA A 172 -8.34 -2.07 -11.13
CA ALA A 172 -8.67 -0.78 -11.73
C ALA A 172 -7.50 -0.24 -12.58
N ALA A 173 -6.27 -0.30 -12.08
CA ALA A 173 -5.09 0.11 -12.83
C ALA A 173 -4.90 -0.72 -14.11
N LYS A 174 -5.13 -2.03 -14.05
CA LYS A 174 -5.10 -2.89 -15.25
C LYS A 174 -6.25 -2.57 -16.21
N LEU A 175 -7.46 -2.38 -15.70
CA LEU A 175 -8.64 -2.00 -16.49
C LEU A 175 -8.38 -0.70 -17.25
N VAL A 176 -7.90 0.32 -16.54
CA VAL A 176 -7.60 1.64 -17.10
C VAL A 176 -6.43 1.58 -18.06
N ALA A 177 -5.36 0.85 -17.74
CA ALA A 177 -4.22 0.68 -18.64
C ALA A 177 -4.62 -0.01 -19.95
N THR A 178 -5.47 -1.04 -19.88
CA THR A 178 -6.03 -1.69 -21.07
C THR A 178 -6.96 -0.74 -21.82
N ALA A 179 -7.85 -0.02 -21.13
CA ALA A 179 -8.75 0.94 -21.75
C ALA A 179 -8.01 2.08 -22.49
N ASN A 180 -6.88 2.53 -21.94
CA ASN A 180 -6.05 3.59 -22.52
C ASN A 180 -5.26 3.17 -23.78
N GLN A 181 -5.21 1.88 -24.12
CA GLN A 181 -4.60 1.41 -25.38
C GLN A 181 -5.48 1.69 -26.61
N PHE A 182 -6.76 2.00 -26.40
CA PHE A 182 -7.75 2.14 -27.46
C PHE A 182 -8.21 3.59 -27.63
N GLN A 183 -8.54 3.98 -28.86
CA GLN A 183 -9.07 5.30 -29.22
C GLN A 183 -10.55 5.45 -28.85
N SER A 184 -11.29 4.34 -28.73
CA SER A 184 -12.70 4.31 -28.34
C SER A 184 -12.97 5.00 -27.00
N GLN A 185 -14.14 5.61 -26.89
CA GLN A 185 -14.69 6.03 -25.60
C GLN A 185 -15.20 4.79 -24.90
N ILE A 186 -14.75 4.56 -23.66
CA ILE A 186 -15.10 3.37 -22.89
C ILE A 186 -15.70 3.84 -21.57
N THR A 187 -16.90 3.38 -21.27
CA THR A 187 -17.61 3.68 -20.03
C THR A 187 -17.84 2.42 -19.21
N LEU A 188 -17.94 2.58 -17.90
CA LEU A 188 -18.17 1.51 -16.93
C LEU A 188 -19.37 1.88 -16.04
N GLN A 189 -20.22 0.91 -15.73
CA GLN A 189 -21.32 1.10 -14.78
C GLN A 189 -21.43 -0.13 -13.87
N ASN A 190 -21.66 0.09 -12.57
CA ASN A 190 -22.01 -0.97 -11.64
C ASN A 190 -23.53 -1.15 -11.63
N LEU A 191 -24.01 -2.14 -12.38
CA LEU A 191 -25.43 -2.48 -12.51
C LEU A 191 -26.04 -2.99 -11.18
N THR A 192 -25.22 -3.48 -10.25
CA THR A 192 -25.71 -4.04 -8.97
C THR A 192 -26.03 -2.97 -7.95
N LYS A 193 -25.24 -1.88 -7.92
CA LYS A 193 -25.49 -0.71 -7.07
C LYS A 193 -26.29 0.39 -7.80
N ASN A 194 -26.67 0.15 -9.06
CA ASN A 194 -27.24 1.15 -9.95
C ASN A 194 -26.42 2.46 -9.95
N SER A 195 -25.10 2.33 -10.08
CA SER A 195 -24.20 3.47 -10.02
C SER A 195 -24.32 4.35 -11.26
N ASN A 196 -23.77 5.56 -11.18
CA ASN A 196 -23.55 6.39 -12.36
C ASN A 196 -22.63 5.69 -13.37
N ILE A 197 -22.81 6.02 -14.65
CA ILE A 197 -21.89 5.66 -15.73
C ILE A 197 -20.65 6.52 -15.58
N ILE A 198 -19.49 5.89 -15.53
CA ILE A 198 -18.19 6.55 -15.37
C ILE A 198 -17.27 6.30 -16.55
N ASN A 199 -16.21 7.10 -16.68
CA ASN A 199 -15.18 6.89 -17.68
C ASN A 199 -14.23 5.75 -17.25
N ALA A 200 -14.18 4.67 -18.02
CA ALA A 200 -13.33 3.51 -17.74
C ALA A 200 -11.82 3.79 -17.91
N LYS A 201 -11.46 4.94 -18.49
CA LYS A 201 -10.08 5.44 -18.60
C LYS A 201 -9.64 6.27 -17.37
N SER A 202 -10.54 6.52 -16.43
CA SER A 202 -10.24 7.27 -15.19
C SER A 202 -10.08 6.33 -14.01
N ILE A 203 -8.86 6.22 -13.47
CA ILE A 203 -8.58 5.36 -12.31
C ILE A 203 -9.37 5.79 -11.07
N ASN A 204 -9.47 7.10 -10.82
CA ASN A 204 -10.20 7.61 -9.67
C ASN A 204 -11.71 7.33 -9.79
N GLN A 205 -12.30 7.47 -10.98
CA GLN A 205 -13.72 7.14 -11.16
C GLN A 205 -13.96 5.62 -11.04
N VAL A 206 -13.07 4.79 -11.61
CA VAL A 206 -13.21 3.32 -11.55
C VAL A 206 -13.10 2.80 -10.11
N VAL A 207 -12.15 3.31 -9.32
CA VAL A 207 -11.99 2.88 -7.91
C VAL A 207 -13.14 3.37 -7.03
N THR A 208 -13.58 4.62 -7.20
CA THR A 208 -14.70 5.20 -6.43
C THR A 208 -16.07 4.64 -6.81
N LEU A 209 -16.17 3.88 -7.92
CA LEU A 209 -17.38 3.14 -8.31
C LEU A 209 -17.77 2.04 -7.30
N GLY A 210 -16.83 1.61 -6.45
CA GLY A 210 -17.08 0.69 -5.34
C GLY A 210 -17.64 -0.67 -5.80
N VAL A 211 -17.10 -1.20 -6.91
CA VAL A 211 -17.45 -2.51 -7.46
C VAL A 211 -16.85 -3.59 -6.57
N LEU A 212 -17.69 -4.47 -6.01
CA LEU A 212 -17.31 -5.58 -5.14
C LEU A 212 -17.47 -6.92 -5.87
N GLN A 213 -17.04 -8.00 -5.22
CA GLN A 213 -17.23 -9.36 -5.73
C GLN A 213 -18.72 -9.65 -6.03
N ARG A 214 -18.97 -10.31 -7.15
CA ARG A 214 -20.28 -10.68 -7.71
C ARG A 214 -21.13 -9.51 -8.20
N HIS A 215 -20.60 -8.28 -8.18
CA HIS A 215 -21.28 -7.19 -8.85
C HIS A 215 -21.25 -7.39 -10.36
N LYS A 216 -22.39 -7.15 -10.99
CA LYS A 216 -22.52 -7.01 -12.44
C LYS A 216 -22.09 -5.62 -12.86
N ILE A 217 -21.21 -5.58 -13.85
CA ILE A 217 -20.76 -4.35 -14.50
C ILE A 217 -21.17 -4.35 -15.97
N ALA A 218 -21.55 -3.17 -16.48
CA ALA A 218 -21.68 -2.93 -17.92
C ALA A 218 -20.46 -2.15 -18.40
N ILE A 219 -19.81 -2.64 -19.46
CA ILE A 219 -18.75 -1.94 -20.17
C ILE A 219 -19.27 -1.60 -21.55
N THR A 220 -19.33 -0.31 -21.88
CA THR A 220 -19.79 0.18 -23.18
C THR A 220 -18.61 0.84 -23.89
N ALA A 221 -18.39 0.48 -25.15
CA ALA A 221 -17.36 1.10 -26.00
C ALA A 221 -17.97 1.68 -27.28
N THR A 222 -17.55 2.89 -27.64
CA THR A 222 -17.97 3.60 -28.85
C THR A 222 -16.74 4.14 -29.58
N GLY A 223 -16.53 3.68 -30.82
CA GLY A 223 -15.39 4.11 -31.64
C GLY A 223 -14.99 3.09 -32.70
N SER A 224 -13.93 3.40 -33.46
CA SER A 224 -13.44 2.57 -34.57
C SER A 224 -12.83 1.23 -34.12
N ASP A 225 -12.31 1.17 -32.88
CA ASP A 225 -11.69 0.00 -32.25
C ASP A 225 -12.53 -0.57 -31.09
N ALA A 226 -13.84 -0.25 -31.04
CA ALA A 226 -14.73 -0.63 -29.94
C ALA A 226 -14.84 -2.15 -29.73
N GLU A 227 -14.75 -2.94 -30.80
CA GLU A 227 -14.76 -4.41 -30.73
C GLU A 227 -13.51 -4.96 -30.04
N GLU A 228 -12.34 -4.46 -30.42
CA GLU A 228 -11.05 -4.89 -29.88
C GLU A 228 -10.90 -4.46 -28.42
N ALA A 229 -11.36 -3.24 -28.09
CA ALA A 229 -11.39 -2.73 -26.73
C ALA A 229 -12.23 -3.59 -25.79
N LEU A 230 -13.44 -3.97 -26.22
CA LEU A 230 -14.34 -4.82 -25.43
C LEU A 230 -13.81 -6.24 -25.31
N ALA A 231 -13.21 -6.80 -26.37
CA ALA A 231 -12.61 -8.13 -26.31
C ALA A 231 -11.43 -8.19 -25.33
N ALA A 232 -10.55 -7.18 -25.35
CA ALA A 232 -9.43 -7.08 -24.42
C ALA A 232 -9.89 -6.91 -22.96
N LEU A 233 -10.88 -6.04 -22.72
CA LEU A 233 -11.46 -5.86 -21.38
C LEU A 233 -12.23 -7.09 -20.91
N GLN A 234 -12.92 -7.80 -21.80
CA GLN A 234 -13.58 -9.06 -21.49
C GLN A 234 -12.57 -10.13 -21.07
N GLN A 235 -11.47 -10.29 -21.81
CA GLN A 235 -10.40 -11.21 -21.43
C GLN A 235 -9.78 -10.83 -20.09
N LEU A 236 -9.65 -9.53 -19.80
CA LEU A 236 -9.16 -9.03 -18.53
C LEU A 236 -10.09 -9.45 -17.38
N VAL A 237 -11.41 -9.27 -17.49
CA VAL A 237 -12.36 -9.68 -16.44
C VAL A 237 -12.45 -11.21 -16.32
N VAL A 238 -12.44 -11.94 -17.44
CA VAL A 238 -12.53 -13.42 -17.47
C VAL A 238 -11.27 -14.07 -16.89
N SER A 239 -10.10 -13.47 -17.10
CA SER A 239 -8.84 -13.88 -16.45
C SER A 239 -8.75 -13.40 -14.99
N GLN A 240 -9.84 -12.86 -14.42
CA GLN A 240 -9.89 -12.27 -13.08
C GLN A 240 -8.82 -11.18 -12.89
N PHE A 241 -8.51 -10.43 -13.95
CA PHE A 241 -7.43 -9.45 -13.98
C PHE A 241 -6.04 -10.06 -13.66
N GLY A 242 -5.88 -11.37 -13.86
CA GLY A 242 -4.72 -12.17 -13.49
C GLY A 242 -4.71 -12.69 -12.05
N GLU A 243 -5.84 -12.62 -11.33
CA GLU A 243 -6.01 -13.27 -10.03
C GLU A 243 -6.17 -14.79 -10.24
N THR A 244 -5.49 -15.60 -9.43
CA THR A 244 -5.71 -17.05 -9.38
C THR A 244 -6.48 -17.40 -8.11
N ASP A 245 -7.15 -18.56 -8.08
CA ASP A 245 -8.06 -19.08 -7.03
C ASP A 245 -7.52 -19.07 -5.56
N THR A 246 -6.29 -18.62 -5.36
CA THR A 246 -5.59 -18.43 -4.08
C THR A 246 -6.25 -17.36 -3.19
N GLN A 247 -6.99 -16.41 -3.77
CA GLN A 247 -7.50 -15.24 -3.05
C GLN A 247 -8.78 -15.46 -2.22
N ARG A 248 -9.37 -16.67 -2.17
CA ARG A 248 -10.61 -16.94 -1.39
C ARG A 248 -10.46 -16.86 0.14
N ASN A 249 -9.24 -16.87 0.70
CA ASN A 249 -9.02 -17.04 2.15
C ASN A 249 -8.68 -15.77 2.93
N GLU A 250 -8.58 -14.59 2.31
CA GLU A 250 -8.17 -13.34 2.98
C GLU A 250 -9.23 -12.76 3.94
N ARG A 251 -10.52 -13.11 3.80
CA ARG A 251 -11.62 -12.36 4.45
C ARG A 251 -12.13 -12.85 5.82
N ALA A 252 -11.54 -13.88 6.43
CA ALA A 252 -12.00 -14.34 7.75
C ALA A 252 -11.38 -13.59 8.95
N SER A 253 -10.33 -12.76 8.74
CA SER A 253 -9.54 -12.16 9.84
C SER A 253 -9.82 -10.66 10.10
N GLU A 254 -10.65 -10.01 9.31
CA GLU A 254 -10.90 -8.56 9.41
C GLU A 254 -12.35 -8.24 9.78
N HIS A 255 -12.74 -8.59 11.01
CA HIS A 255 -13.86 -7.95 11.70
C HIS A 255 -13.36 -7.36 13.02
N LYS A 256 -12.78 -6.16 12.95
CA LYS A 256 -12.61 -5.31 14.14
C LYS A 256 -13.88 -4.47 14.31
N SER A 257 -14.47 -4.54 15.50
CA SER A 257 -15.61 -3.72 15.88
C SER A 257 -15.24 -2.22 15.89
N PRO A 258 -16.19 -1.31 15.60
CA PRO A 258 -15.91 0.13 15.59
C PRO A 258 -15.53 0.61 16.99
N LEU A 259 -14.39 1.31 17.08
CA LEU A 259 -14.00 2.09 18.26
C LEU A 259 -14.88 3.35 18.36
N PRO A 260 -15.27 3.79 19.56
CA PRO A 260 -16.01 5.04 19.72
C PRO A 260 -15.12 6.26 19.40
N PRO A 261 -15.70 7.36 18.91
CA PRO A 261 -14.95 8.59 18.65
C PRO A 261 -14.49 9.20 19.98
N CYS A 262 -13.17 9.29 20.17
CA CYS A 262 -12.57 9.92 21.35
C CYS A 262 -12.33 11.41 21.03
N THR A 263 -13.02 12.29 21.75
CA THR A 263 -12.84 13.74 21.71
C THR A 263 -11.47 14.15 22.23
N ILE A 264 -10.80 15.02 21.48
CA ILE A 264 -9.48 15.60 21.78
C ILE A 264 -9.58 16.46 23.04
N ALA A 265 -8.82 16.11 24.08
CA ALA A 265 -8.47 17.03 25.16
C ALA A 265 -7.06 17.57 24.91
N PRO A 266 -6.80 18.87 25.12
CA PRO A 266 -5.45 19.43 24.97
C PRO A 266 -4.54 18.87 26.07
N VAL A 267 -3.38 18.35 25.66
CA VAL A 267 -2.33 17.82 26.54
C VAL A 267 -1.63 19.00 27.25
N PRO A 268 -1.34 18.92 28.56
CA PRO A 268 -0.60 19.96 29.28
C PRO A 268 0.86 20.08 28.76
N PRO A 269 1.58 21.19 29.06
CA PRO A 269 2.95 21.39 28.62
C PRO A 269 3.84 20.25 29.17
N GLN A 270 4.55 19.53 28.30
CA GLN A 270 5.44 18.45 28.72
C GLN A 270 6.64 19.01 29.50
N GLU A 271 6.94 18.39 30.65
CA GLU A 271 8.06 18.76 31.53
C GLU A 271 9.40 18.19 31.00
N GLU A 272 10.52 18.81 31.39
CA GLU A 272 11.88 18.32 31.09
C GLU A 272 12.06 16.85 31.51
N GLY A 273 12.66 16.03 30.64
CA GLY A 273 12.92 14.62 30.91
C GLY A 273 11.73 13.67 30.68
N THR A 274 10.69 14.11 29.96
CA THR A 274 9.57 13.25 29.56
C THR A 274 10.08 12.09 28.68
N LYS A 275 9.74 10.85 29.05
CA LYS A 275 10.10 9.64 28.29
C LYS A 275 8.91 9.14 27.49
N LEU A 276 9.09 8.98 26.19
CA LEU A 276 8.16 8.38 25.25
C LEU A 276 8.68 6.99 24.85
N GLN A 277 7.76 6.08 24.55
CA GLN A 277 8.07 4.71 24.15
C GLN A 277 7.53 4.46 22.74
N GLY A 278 8.41 4.05 21.84
CA GLY A 278 8.06 3.50 20.54
C GLY A 278 8.57 2.07 20.38
N LEU A 279 8.56 1.60 19.14
CA LEU A 279 9.12 0.33 18.72
C LEU A 279 10.55 0.55 18.21
N PRO A 280 11.54 -0.24 18.68
CA PRO A 280 12.90 -0.18 18.14
C PRO A 280 12.88 -0.61 16.66
N ALA A 281 13.40 0.26 15.80
CA ALA A 281 13.39 0.04 14.36
C ALA A 281 14.81 -0.14 13.83
N ALA A 282 15.73 0.80 14.07
CA ALA A 282 17.15 0.67 13.71
C ALA A 282 18.03 1.03 14.92
N ALA A 283 19.00 0.16 15.22
CA ALA A 283 19.87 0.25 16.38
C ALA A 283 20.77 1.50 16.36
N GLY A 284 21.18 1.94 17.56
CA GLY A 284 22.11 3.04 17.78
C GLY A 284 21.52 4.17 18.63
N ILE A 285 22.38 5.08 19.08
CA ILE A 285 22.02 6.19 19.97
C ILE A 285 22.18 7.51 19.24
N ALA A 286 21.16 8.36 19.30
CA ALA A 286 21.18 9.69 18.75
C ALA A 286 20.79 10.73 19.81
N ILE A 287 21.53 11.82 19.86
CA ILE A 287 21.17 13.02 20.63
C ILE A 287 21.24 14.20 19.68
N GLY A 288 20.15 14.93 19.54
CA GLY A 288 20.10 16.04 18.60
C GLY A 288 18.84 16.87 18.70
N SER A 289 18.85 18.03 18.06
CA SER A 289 17.67 18.86 17.95
C SER A 289 16.64 18.25 17.00
N ILE A 290 15.35 18.36 17.32
CA ILE A 290 14.27 17.91 16.44
C ILE A 290 14.28 18.73 15.15
N VAL A 291 14.22 18.02 14.03
CA VAL A 291 13.82 18.57 12.74
C VAL A 291 12.51 17.91 12.32
N LEU A 292 11.42 18.67 12.41
CA LEU A 292 10.10 18.19 12.04
C LEU A 292 9.96 18.14 10.51
N TYR A 293 9.67 16.95 9.99
CA TYR A 293 9.33 16.71 8.60
C TYR A 293 7.89 16.24 8.49
N GLN A 294 7.03 17.09 7.95
CA GLN A 294 5.67 16.74 7.58
C GLN A 294 5.52 17.00 6.09
N ALA A 295 5.08 15.99 5.34
CA ALA A 295 4.69 16.13 3.95
C ALA A 295 3.37 16.92 3.89
N VAL A 296 3.44 18.24 4.01
CA VAL A 296 2.30 19.16 3.80
C VAL A 296 2.33 19.65 2.36
N LEU A 297 1.17 19.66 1.68
CA LEU A 297 1.04 20.33 0.39
C LEU A 297 1.46 21.80 0.58
N PRO A 298 2.47 22.31 -0.16
CA PRO A 298 2.92 23.69 -0.03
C PRO A 298 1.75 24.67 0.01
N ASP A 299 1.82 25.65 0.90
CA ASP A 299 0.82 26.71 0.90
C ASP A 299 0.97 27.55 -0.36
N VAL A 300 -0.09 27.53 -1.17
CA VAL A 300 -0.20 28.30 -2.38
C VAL A 300 -1.06 29.51 -2.06
N VAL A 301 -0.57 30.69 -2.42
CA VAL A 301 -1.41 31.89 -2.39
C VAL A 301 -2.46 31.73 -3.49
N ASP A 302 -3.74 31.76 -3.11
CA ASP A 302 -4.84 31.75 -4.08
C ASP A 302 -4.81 33.07 -4.85
N GLN A 303 -4.22 33.02 -6.04
CA GLN A 303 -4.09 34.15 -6.95
C GLN A 303 -5.01 33.92 -8.14
N GLN A 304 -5.68 34.98 -8.59
CA GLN A 304 -6.46 34.90 -9.81
C GLN A 304 -5.53 34.82 -11.03
N ALA A 305 -5.85 33.90 -11.92
CA ALA A 305 -5.18 33.71 -13.19
C ALA A 305 -5.56 34.85 -14.16
N ASP A 306 -4.62 35.77 -14.41
CA ASP A 306 -4.77 36.81 -15.44
C ASP A 306 -4.83 36.20 -16.86
N ASN A 307 -4.19 35.04 -17.05
CA ASN A 307 -4.19 34.31 -18.32
C ASN A 307 -4.37 32.81 -18.08
N PRO A 308 -5.63 32.31 -18.06
CA PRO A 308 -5.94 30.89 -17.86
C PRO A 308 -5.21 29.95 -18.83
N GLN A 309 -4.93 30.41 -20.06
CA GLN A 309 -4.21 29.61 -21.05
C GLN A 309 -2.74 29.42 -20.68
N ALA A 310 -2.09 30.43 -20.11
CA ALA A 310 -0.70 30.34 -19.65
C ALA A 310 -0.59 29.43 -18.42
N GLU A 311 -1.52 29.56 -17.47
CA GLU A 311 -1.62 28.68 -16.29
C GLU A 311 -1.83 27.22 -16.69
N TRP A 312 -2.72 26.96 -17.66
CA TRP A 312 -2.91 25.61 -18.18
C TRP A 312 -1.64 25.03 -18.82
N GLN A 313 -0.89 25.84 -19.58
CA GLN A 313 0.40 25.42 -20.14
C GLN A 313 1.44 25.11 -19.05
N GLN A 314 1.48 25.90 -17.98
CA GLN A 314 2.36 25.63 -16.83
C GLN A 314 2.02 24.32 -16.13
N LEU A 315 0.73 24.05 -15.91
CA LEU A 315 0.27 22.77 -15.36
C LEU A 315 0.65 21.59 -16.25
N GLN A 316 0.46 21.70 -17.57
CA GLN A 316 0.85 20.64 -18.51
C GLN A 316 2.36 20.37 -18.47
N LEU A 317 3.19 21.41 -18.39
CA LEU A 317 4.65 21.28 -18.30
C LEU A 317 5.07 20.59 -16.98
N ALA A 318 4.46 20.97 -15.86
CA ALA A 318 4.70 20.36 -14.56
C ALA A 318 4.30 18.88 -14.53
N LEU A 319 3.16 18.52 -15.13
CA LEU A 319 2.70 17.13 -15.24
C LEU A 319 3.65 16.27 -16.08
N GLU A 320 4.11 16.77 -17.24
CA GLU A 320 5.08 16.02 -18.06
C GLU A 320 6.44 15.89 -17.35
N THR A 321 6.92 16.94 -16.67
CA THR A 321 8.16 16.87 -15.90
C THR A 321 8.05 15.87 -14.73
N ALA A 322 6.93 15.85 -14.01
CA ALA A 322 6.69 14.88 -12.94
C ALA A 322 6.65 13.44 -13.47
N LYS A 323 6.03 13.23 -14.63
CA LYS A 323 5.97 11.94 -15.32
C LYS A 323 7.36 11.46 -15.74
N GLU A 324 8.19 12.31 -16.33
CA GLU A 324 9.58 11.99 -16.67
C GLU A 324 10.40 11.61 -15.43
N GLN A 325 10.26 12.35 -14.33
CA GLN A 325 10.92 12.02 -13.05
C GLN A 325 10.50 10.65 -12.53
N ILE A 326 9.20 10.32 -12.54
CA ILE A 326 8.70 9.02 -12.09
C ILE A 326 9.17 7.90 -13.01
N GLN A 327 9.19 8.12 -14.34
CA GLN A 327 9.71 7.13 -15.29
C GLN A 327 11.21 6.88 -15.11
N ALA A 328 11.99 7.91 -14.76
CA ALA A 328 13.41 7.76 -14.42
C ALA A 328 13.59 6.94 -13.13
N LEU A 329 12.75 7.16 -12.11
CA LEU A 329 12.73 6.35 -10.89
C LEU A 329 12.42 4.89 -11.23
N VAL A 330 11.40 4.61 -12.05
CA VAL A 330 11.05 3.25 -12.51
C VAL A 330 12.22 2.59 -13.25
N SER A 331 12.95 3.35 -14.06
CA SER A 331 14.08 2.84 -14.85
C SER A 331 15.31 2.52 -14.00
N ASN A 332 15.45 3.14 -12.83
CA ASN A 332 16.54 2.91 -11.88
C ASN A 332 16.24 1.74 -10.92
N ILE A 333 15.04 1.17 -10.96
CA ILE A 333 14.68 -0.01 -10.16
C ILE A 333 15.36 -1.25 -10.78
N PRO A 334 16.11 -2.05 -9.99
CA PRO A 334 16.74 -3.27 -10.48
C PRO A 334 15.72 -4.24 -11.08
N ALA A 335 16.08 -4.89 -12.20
CA ALA A 335 15.26 -5.91 -12.84
C ALA A 335 14.99 -7.07 -11.85
N GLY A 336 13.77 -7.10 -11.28
CA GLY A 336 13.37 -8.04 -10.22
C GLY A 336 12.30 -7.49 -9.27
N SER A 337 12.21 -6.18 -9.08
CA SER A 337 11.24 -5.51 -8.18
C SER A 337 9.97 -5.03 -8.91
N ASN A 338 9.20 -5.97 -9.47
CA ASN A 338 7.99 -5.65 -10.23
C ASN A 338 6.87 -4.97 -9.39
N ASP A 339 6.89 -5.10 -8.06
CA ASP A 339 5.92 -4.44 -7.18
C ASP A 339 6.24 -2.94 -6.97
N GLU A 340 7.50 -2.56 -6.85
CA GLU A 340 7.92 -1.14 -6.77
C GLU A 340 7.56 -0.41 -8.07
N ALA A 341 7.84 -1.05 -9.22
CA ALA A 341 7.41 -0.54 -10.52
C ALA A 341 5.87 -0.38 -10.61
N SER A 342 5.10 -1.27 -9.96
CA SER A 342 3.63 -1.20 -9.96
C SER A 342 3.06 -0.01 -9.17
N ILE A 343 3.74 0.42 -8.10
CA ILE A 343 3.38 1.63 -7.33
C ILE A 343 3.58 2.86 -8.23
N PHE A 344 4.75 2.99 -8.84
CA PHE A 344 5.02 4.09 -9.75
C PHE A 344 4.14 4.04 -11.01
N GLN A 345 3.75 2.85 -11.47
CA GLN A 345 2.76 2.71 -12.55
C GLN A 345 1.40 3.30 -12.15
N ALA A 346 0.96 3.09 -10.91
CA ALA A 346 -0.24 3.73 -10.38
C ALA A 346 -0.07 5.26 -10.26
N HIS A 347 1.10 5.74 -9.83
CA HIS A 347 1.41 7.17 -9.80
C HIS A 347 1.31 7.82 -11.19
N LEU A 348 1.80 7.13 -12.22
CA LEU A 348 1.66 7.57 -13.62
C LEU A 348 0.20 7.61 -14.07
N LEU A 349 -0.64 6.66 -13.63
CA LEU A 349 -2.07 6.66 -13.93
C LEU A 349 -2.81 7.81 -13.23
N TYR A 350 -2.42 8.17 -12.00
CA TYR A 350 -2.99 9.34 -11.32
C TYR A 350 -2.63 10.64 -12.03
N LEU A 351 -1.39 10.82 -12.48
CA LEU A 351 -0.98 12.01 -13.24
C LEU A 351 -1.75 12.19 -14.55
N GLN A 352 -2.17 11.08 -15.17
CA GLN A 352 -2.87 11.06 -16.45
C GLN A 352 -4.40 10.98 -16.31
N ASP A 353 -4.92 10.99 -15.07
CA ASP A 353 -6.33 10.75 -14.82
C ASP A 353 -7.22 11.86 -15.40
N PRO A 354 -8.10 11.55 -16.38
CA PRO A 354 -8.95 12.56 -17.01
C PRO A 354 -9.87 13.28 -16.02
N ALA A 355 -10.25 12.65 -14.90
CA ALA A 355 -11.10 13.27 -13.91
C ALA A 355 -10.38 14.39 -13.13
N LEU A 356 -9.14 14.17 -12.71
CA LEU A 356 -8.31 15.21 -12.08
C LEU A 356 -8.03 16.34 -13.08
N LEU A 357 -7.64 16.01 -14.31
CA LEU A 357 -7.31 16.99 -15.34
C LEU A 357 -8.50 17.86 -15.74
N THR A 358 -9.69 17.28 -15.86
CA THR A 358 -10.92 18.03 -16.19
C THR A 358 -11.30 18.99 -15.06
N LYS A 359 -11.24 18.55 -13.79
CA LYS A 359 -11.50 19.44 -12.64
C LYS A 359 -10.47 20.56 -12.53
N ALA A 360 -9.20 20.26 -12.78
CA ALA A 360 -8.14 21.29 -12.80
C ALA A 360 -8.39 22.31 -13.93
N TYR A 361 -8.78 21.84 -15.12
CA TYR A 361 -9.15 22.69 -16.25
C TYR A 361 -10.33 23.63 -15.89
N GLN A 362 -11.41 23.09 -15.33
CA GLN A 362 -12.57 23.87 -14.91
C GLN A 362 -12.21 24.95 -13.88
N ARG A 363 -11.39 24.62 -12.87
CA ARG A 363 -10.94 25.59 -11.87
C ARG A 363 -10.08 26.71 -12.47
N ILE A 364 -9.23 26.40 -13.44
CA ILE A 364 -8.39 27.40 -14.13
C ILE A 364 -9.22 28.30 -15.05
N PHE A 365 -10.11 27.72 -15.87
CA PHE A 365 -10.83 28.46 -16.92
C PHE A 365 -12.15 29.09 -16.45
N GLU A 366 -12.88 28.45 -15.53
CA GLU A 366 -14.19 28.92 -15.05
C GLU A 366 -14.08 29.69 -13.73
N GLN A 367 -13.18 29.28 -12.83
CA GLN A 367 -13.00 29.91 -11.52
C GLN A 367 -11.80 30.87 -11.47
N HIS A 368 -11.07 30.99 -12.58
CA HIS A 368 -9.89 31.85 -12.73
C HIS A 368 -8.83 31.61 -11.64
N GLN A 369 -8.66 30.38 -11.16
CA GLN A 369 -7.59 30.05 -10.21
C GLN A 369 -6.25 29.85 -10.93
N CYS A 370 -5.15 30.26 -10.30
CA CYS A 370 -3.82 29.91 -10.80
C CYS A 370 -3.58 28.39 -10.76
N ALA A 371 -2.66 27.89 -11.58
CA ALA A 371 -2.42 26.46 -11.78
C ALA A 371 -2.11 25.72 -10.47
N ALA A 372 -1.30 26.33 -9.60
CA ALA A 372 -0.92 25.76 -8.31
C ALA A 372 -2.13 25.64 -7.35
N ALA A 373 -2.99 26.66 -7.28
CA ALA A 373 -4.16 26.65 -6.40
C ALA A 373 -5.25 25.70 -6.91
N ALA A 374 -5.48 25.68 -8.23
CA ALA A 374 -6.39 24.75 -8.88
C ALA A 374 -5.96 23.30 -8.65
N TRP A 375 -4.68 22.98 -8.85
CA TRP A 375 -4.15 21.64 -8.65
C TRP A 375 -4.22 21.19 -7.19
N LYS A 376 -3.78 22.04 -6.25
CA LYS A 376 -3.88 21.75 -4.80
C LYS A 376 -5.31 21.41 -4.40
N SER A 377 -6.28 22.24 -4.80
CA SER A 377 -7.70 22.04 -4.46
C SER A 377 -8.26 20.73 -5.02
N VAL A 378 -7.87 20.35 -6.24
CA VAL A 378 -8.32 19.10 -6.88
C VAL A 378 -7.76 17.87 -6.16
N ILE A 379 -6.49 17.93 -5.74
CA ILE A 379 -5.85 16.85 -4.98
C ILE A 379 -6.47 16.71 -3.60
N GLU A 380 -6.65 17.82 -2.87
CA GLU A 380 -7.28 17.80 -1.53
C GLU A 380 -8.70 17.23 -1.57
N GLU A 381 -9.50 17.62 -2.57
CA GLU A 381 -10.84 17.08 -2.78
C GLU A 381 -10.81 15.56 -3.03
N MET A 382 -9.85 15.08 -3.83
CA MET A 382 -9.71 13.65 -4.11
C MET A 382 -9.22 12.85 -2.90
N VAL A 383 -8.25 13.39 -2.15
CA VAL A 383 -7.75 12.78 -0.90
C VAL A 383 -8.90 12.62 0.10
N ALA A 384 -9.75 13.63 0.24
CA ALA A 384 -10.93 13.56 1.10
C ALA A 384 -11.93 12.48 0.64
N VAL A 385 -12.11 12.28 -0.67
CA VAL A 385 -12.95 11.20 -1.19
C VAL A 385 -12.38 9.83 -0.80
N TYR A 386 -11.07 9.63 -0.96
CA TYR A 386 -10.41 8.35 -0.61
C TYR A 386 -10.44 8.05 0.89
N GLN A 387 -10.23 9.05 1.75
CA GLN A 387 -10.29 8.90 3.20
C GLN A 387 -11.70 8.54 3.72
N ASN A 388 -12.74 8.91 2.98
CA ASN A 388 -14.14 8.62 3.34
C ASN A 388 -14.67 7.28 2.77
N LEU A 389 -13.84 6.50 2.05
CA LEU A 389 -14.23 5.16 1.58
C LEU A 389 -14.33 4.18 2.75
N GLU A 390 -15.23 3.19 2.67
CA GLU A 390 -15.44 2.19 3.74
C GLU A 390 -14.27 1.19 3.88
N ASP A 391 -13.44 1.05 2.86
CA ASP A 391 -12.34 0.08 2.80
C ASP A 391 -11.03 0.70 3.32
N SER A 392 -10.51 0.18 4.45
CA SER A 392 -9.25 0.65 5.05
C SER A 392 -8.04 0.50 4.13
N TYR A 393 -8.05 -0.46 3.21
CA TYR A 393 -6.99 -0.60 2.20
C TYR A 393 -7.05 0.51 1.14
N LEU A 394 -8.25 1.00 0.79
CA LEU A 394 -8.38 2.13 -0.13
C LEU A 394 -8.08 3.45 0.55
N GLN A 395 -8.39 3.59 1.85
CA GLN A 395 -8.05 4.78 2.63
C GLN A 395 -6.53 5.03 2.67
N THR A 396 -5.70 3.99 2.79
CA THR A 396 -4.24 4.14 2.82
C THR A 396 -3.66 4.66 1.48
N ARG A 397 -4.40 4.52 0.37
CA ARG A 397 -4.02 5.05 -0.95
C ARG A 397 -4.20 6.56 -1.10
N ALA A 398 -4.84 7.22 -0.13
CA ALA A 398 -4.87 8.68 -0.07
C ALA A 398 -3.45 9.29 0.01
N ALA A 399 -2.50 8.56 0.62
CA ALA A 399 -1.10 8.96 0.66
C ALA A 399 -0.47 9.03 -0.74
N ASP A 400 -0.72 8.05 -1.60
CA ASP A 400 -0.20 8.00 -2.99
C ASP A 400 -0.69 9.21 -3.81
N ILE A 401 -1.96 9.58 -3.67
CA ILE A 401 -2.55 10.75 -4.35
C ILE A 401 -1.94 12.05 -3.82
N THR A 402 -1.68 12.11 -2.51
CA THR A 402 -1.03 13.26 -1.88
C THR A 402 0.40 13.41 -2.40
N GLU A 403 1.16 12.32 -2.53
CA GLU A 403 2.53 12.31 -3.04
C GLU A 403 2.61 12.80 -4.50
N VAL A 404 1.75 12.25 -5.37
CA VAL A 404 1.66 12.66 -6.77
C VAL A 404 1.26 14.14 -6.88
N GLY A 405 0.29 14.56 -6.06
CA GLY A 405 -0.17 15.94 -5.99
C GLY A 405 0.93 16.91 -5.59
N GLN A 406 1.70 16.58 -4.54
CA GLN A 406 2.81 17.38 -4.05
C GLN A 406 3.92 17.54 -5.08
N ARG A 407 4.29 16.45 -5.78
CA ARG A 407 5.34 16.49 -6.79
C ARG A 407 5.04 17.50 -7.91
N VAL A 408 3.81 17.47 -8.44
CA VAL A 408 3.36 18.44 -9.46
C VAL A 408 3.28 19.84 -8.88
N LEU A 409 2.80 19.98 -7.64
CA LEU A 409 2.69 21.27 -6.98
C LEU A 409 4.05 21.95 -6.76
N GLN A 410 5.09 21.19 -6.40
CA GLN A 410 6.46 21.69 -6.25
C GLN A 410 7.01 22.25 -7.57
N LEU A 411 6.75 21.56 -8.68
CA LEU A 411 7.15 22.02 -10.02
C LEU A 411 6.43 23.31 -10.42
N LEU A 412 5.16 23.45 -10.08
CA LEU A 412 4.36 24.65 -10.35
C LEU A 412 4.83 25.89 -9.57
N ILE A 413 5.22 25.72 -8.32
CA ILE A 413 5.70 26.83 -7.47
C ILE A 413 7.19 27.15 -7.70
N GLY A 414 7.87 26.40 -8.58
CA GLY A 414 9.31 26.56 -8.82
C GLY A 414 10.17 26.19 -7.61
N ALA A 415 9.60 25.47 -6.64
CA ALA A 415 10.37 24.91 -5.55
C ALA A 415 11.21 23.79 -6.15
N SER A 416 12.54 23.89 -6.00
CA SER A 416 13.41 22.73 -6.18
C SER A 416 12.82 21.61 -5.32
N THR A 417 12.75 20.38 -5.84
CA THR A 417 12.46 19.16 -5.06
C THR A 417 13.04 19.37 -3.68
N ILE A 418 12.20 19.33 -2.65
CA ILE A 418 12.62 19.56 -1.27
C ILE A 418 13.74 18.55 -1.02
N SER A 419 14.99 18.99 -1.21
CA SER A 419 16.12 18.30 -0.63
C SER A 419 15.78 18.28 0.84
N LEU A 420 15.95 17.14 1.49
CA LEU A 420 16.08 17.10 2.95
C LEU A 420 17.42 17.78 3.32
N ASP A 421 17.64 19.01 2.82
CA ASP A 421 18.67 19.95 3.23
C ASP A 421 18.24 20.44 4.61
N LEU A 422 18.49 19.58 5.59
CA LEU A 422 18.35 19.94 6.98
C LEU A 422 19.30 21.12 7.23
N PRO A 423 18.79 22.30 7.63
CA PRO A 423 19.63 23.48 7.85
C PRO A 423 20.65 23.26 8.99
N GLN A 424 20.43 22.24 9.83
CA GLN A 424 21.31 21.79 10.91
C GLN A 424 21.18 20.27 11.10
N SER A 425 22.27 19.61 11.52
CA SER A 425 22.23 18.19 11.86
C SER A 425 21.29 17.95 13.06
N GLY A 426 20.41 16.95 12.97
CA GLY A 426 19.38 16.74 13.99
C GLY A 426 18.67 15.39 13.89
N ILE A 427 17.69 15.18 14.76
CA ILE A 427 16.82 13.99 14.75
C ILE A 427 15.57 14.32 13.93
N LEU A 428 15.35 13.56 12.85
CA LEU A 428 14.21 13.71 11.96
C LEU A 428 12.95 13.17 12.62
N VAL A 429 11.94 14.01 12.79
CA VAL A 429 10.63 13.63 13.35
C VAL A 429 9.58 13.71 12.25
N ALA A 430 8.84 12.62 12.00
CA ALA A 430 7.83 12.58 10.93
C ALA A 430 6.56 11.78 11.32
N PRO A 431 5.40 12.02 10.68
CA PRO A 431 4.22 11.17 10.87
C PRO A 431 4.51 9.72 10.48
N ASP A 432 5.09 9.53 9.31
CA ASP A 432 5.64 8.28 8.76
C ASP A 432 6.69 8.65 7.69
N LEU A 433 7.50 7.68 7.24
CA LEU A 433 8.48 7.86 6.17
C LEU A 433 8.46 6.69 5.19
N THR A 434 8.49 7.01 3.90
CA THR A 434 8.63 6.03 2.82
C THR A 434 10.08 5.60 2.63
N ALA A 435 10.28 4.46 1.95
CA ALA A 435 11.60 3.95 1.60
C ALA A 435 12.41 4.94 0.73
N ALA A 436 11.74 5.60 -0.21
CA ALA A 436 12.37 6.57 -1.12
C ALA A 436 12.83 7.84 -0.38
N GLU A 437 12.10 8.28 0.63
CA GLU A 437 12.48 9.42 1.47
C GLU A 437 13.68 9.08 2.36
N VAL A 438 13.67 7.91 3.01
CA VAL A 438 14.81 7.47 3.83
C VAL A 438 16.08 7.28 2.98
N ALA A 439 15.96 6.79 1.76
CA ALA A 439 17.10 6.60 0.86
C ALA A 439 17.78 7.91 0.41
N GLN A 440 17.06 9.04 0.47
CA GLN A 440 17.57 10.36 0.12
C GLN A 440 18.24 11.08 1.29
N LEU A 441 18.13 10.52 2.51
CA LEU A 441 18.72 11.11 3.70
C LEU A 441 20.25 11.06 3.65
N GLN A 442 20.87 12.16 4.07
CA GLN A 442 22.31 12.25 4.25
C GLN A 442 22.66 11.89 5.71
N PRO A 443 23.37 10.77 5.96
CA PRO A 443 23.71 10.34 7.33
C PRO A 443 24.54 11.36 8.13
N GLU A 444 25.22 12.28 7.43
CA GLU A 444 26.01 13.36 8.03
C GLU A 444 25.13 14.45 8.69
N HIS A 445 23.87 14.58 8.25
CA HIS A 445 22.92 15.58 8.71
C HIS A 445 21.76 14.98 9.53
N VAL A 446 21.47 13.68 9.35
CA VAL A 446 20.41 12.99 10.09
C VAL A 446 21.03 12.12 11.18
N LEU A 447 20.98 12.60 12.42
CA LEU A 447 21.54 11.89 13.58
C LEU A 447 20.66 10.71 14.01
N GLY A 448 19.35 10.75 13.72
CA GLY A 448 18.39 9.69 14.02
C GLY A 448 17.01 9.99 13.41
N ILE A 449 16.12 9.00 13.40
CA ILE A 449 14.77 9.07 12.83
C ILE A 449 13.75 8.64 13.87
N CYS A 450 12.66 9.40 14.00
CA CYS A 450 11.60 9.15 14.95
C CYS A 450 10.24 9.35 14.27
N THR A 451 9.40 8.31 14.19
CA THR A 451 8.08 8.41 13.53
C THR A 451 6.91 8.25 14.50
N ALA A 452 5.84 9.00 14.27
CA ALA A 452 4.61 8.91 15.07
C ALA A 452 3.84 7.61 14.82
N ALA A 453 3.79 7.17 13.56
CA ALA A 453 3.24 5.91 13.09
C ALA A 453 4.32 5.11 12.34
N GLY A 454 4.00 3.89 11.89
CA GLY A 454 4.90 3.04 11.11
C GLY A 454 5.23 1.71 11.78
N SER A 455 5.86 0.82 11.01
CA SER A 455 6.22 -0.54 11.45
C SER A 455 7.73 -0.73 11.50
N ALA A 456 8.21 -1.45 12.52
CA ALA A 456 9.61 -1.87 12.61
C ALA A 456 10.05 -2.81 11.47
N THR A 457 9.08 -3.34 10.69
CA THR A 457 9.30 -4.17 9.51
C THR A 457 9.16 -3.43 8.18
N ALA A 458 8.86 -2.13 8.20
CA ALA A 458 8.70 -1.34 6.98
C ALA A 458 10.01 -1.21 6.19
N HIS A 459 9.91 -1.01 4.87
CA HIS A 459 11.06 -0.85 3.98
C HIS A 459 11.93 0.37 4.37
N SER A 460 11.31 1.45 4.88
CA SER A 460 12.00 2.60 5.44
C SER A 460 12.94 2.21 6.60
N THR A 461 12.50 1.31 7.48
CA THR A 461 13.31 0.77 8.58
C THR A 461 14.50 -0.06 8.09
N ILE A 462 14.35 -0.83 7.02
CA ILE A 462 15.44 -1.61 6.43
C ILE A 462 16.51 -0.66 5.87
N ILE A 463 16.10 0.39 5.15
CA ILE A 463 17.03 1.37 4.57
C ILE A 463 17.73 2.17 5.67
N ALA A 464 17.01 2.58 6.73
CA ALA A 464 17.63 3.25 7.88
C ALA A 464 18.74 2.40 8.52
N LYS A 465 18.53 1.08 8.67
CA LYS A 465 19.56 0.14 9.12
C LYS A 465 20.77 0.10 8.18
N MET A 466 20.54 0.09 6.87
CA MET A 466 21.63 0.08 5.88
C MET A 466 22.45 1.37 5.91
N LEU A 467 21.80 2.51 6.15
CA LEU A 467 22.44 3.82 6.29
C LEU A 467 23.10 4.03 7.65
N GLY A 468 22.88 3.13 8.61
CA GLY A 468 23.41 3.25 9.97
C GLY A 468 22.77 4.37 10.78
N ILE A 469 21.55 4.78 10.43
CA ILE A 469 20.82 5.85 11.11
C ILE A 469 19.92 5.23 12.20
N PRO A 470 20.08 5.58 13.49
CA PRO A 470 19.21 5.11 14.57
C PRO A 470 17.74 5.47 14.31
N MET A 471 16.81 4.54 14.57
CA MET A 471 15.39 4.75 14.26
C MET A 471 14.46 4.14 15.31
N VAL A 472 13.43 4.91 15.70
CA VAL A 472 12.31 4.47 16.55
C VAL A 472 10.99 4.83 15.86
N VAL A 473 10.06 3.89 15.79
CA VAL A 473 8.77 4.07 15.09
C VAL A 473 7.59 3.91 16.04
N GLY A 474 6.44 4.50 15.70
CA GLY A 474 5.21 4.31 16.47
C GLY A 474 5.23 4.96 17.85
N VAL A 475 5.93 6.09 18.01
CA VAL A 475 6.04 6.83 19.29
C VAL A 475 4.73 7.55 19.66
N GLY A 476 3.83 7.75 18.68
CA GLY A 476 2.53 8.40 18.84
C GLY A 476 2.52 9.87 18.42
N GLU A 477 1.32 10.41 18.17
CA GLU A 477 1.12 11.76 17.60
C GLU A 477 1.65 12.91 18.47
N GLN A 478 1.84 12.68 19.77
CA GLN A 478 2.41 13.68 20.69
C GLN A 478 3.79 14.16 20.21
N LEU A 479 4.55 13.29 19.55
CA LEU A 479 5.86 13.60 18.97
C LEU A 479 5.77 14.72 17.91
N LEU A 480 4.67 14.79 17.15
CA LEU A 480 4.47 15.78 16.09
C LEU A 480 4.12 17.18 16.62
N SER A 481 3.74 17.28 17.89
CA SER A 481 3.41 18.54 18.56
C SER A 481 4.62 19.25 19.18
N LEU A 482 5.80 18.60 19.16
CA LEU A 482 7.02 19.15 19.74
C LEU A 482 7.60 20.28 18.88
N PRO A 483 8.06 21.40 19.47
CA PRO A 483 8.67 22.49 18.72
C PRO A 483 9.97 22.07 18.02
N THR A 484 10.17 22.50 16.77
CA THR A 484 11.46 22.38 16.06
C THR A 484 12.58 23.00 16.90
N GLY A 485 13.73 22.31 16.98
CA GLY A 485 14.86 22.74 17.80
C GLY A 485 14.86 22.21 19.24
N THR A 486 13.80 21.53 19.68
CA THR A 486 13.78 20.84 20.99
C THR A 486 14.84 19.73 21.00
N GLN A 487 15.60 19.62 22.09
CA GLN A 487 16.58 18.54 22.29
C GLN A 487 15.85 17.20 22.47
N LEU A 488 16.26 16.20 21.70
CA LEU A 488 15.71 14.85 21.77
C LEU A 488 16.85 13.84 21.93
N GLY A 489 16.66 12.88 22.83
CA GLY A 489 17.48 11.68 22.94
C GLY A 489 16.72 10.50 22.36
N LEU A 490 17.38 9.67 21.57
CA LEU A 490 16.78 8.49 20.94
C LEU A 490 17.70 7.29 21.16
N ASP A 491 17.12 6.20 21.66
CA ASP A 491 17.74 4.88 21.71
C ASP A 491 16.99 3.94 20.77
N GLY A 492 17.58 3.74 19.59
CA GLY A 492 17.08 2.84 18.56
C GLY A 492 17.13 1.36 18.93
N ASN A 493 17.83 0.99 20.02
CA ASN A 493 17.90 -0.38 20.51
C ASN A 493 16.70 -0.71 21.40
N THR A 494 16.32 0.20 22.29
CA THR A 494 15.23 -0.02 23.27
C THR A 494 13.89 0.59 22.85
N GLY A 495 13.90 1.46 21.83
CA GLY A 495 12.71 2.20 21.41
C GLY A 495 12.35 3.37 22.33
N GLN A 496 13.26 3.77 23.22
CA GLN A 496 13.05 4.88 24.15
C GLN A 496 13.42 6.22 23.53
N VAL A 497 12.60 7.23 23.81
CA VAL A 497 12.78 8.59 23.33
C VAL A 497 12.64 9.56 24.50
N TRP A 498 13.63 10.42 24.71
CA TRP A 498 13.64 11.44 25.75
C TRP A 498 13.39 12.81 25.13
N VAL A 499 12.34 13.49 25.59
CA VAL A 499 12.06 14.89 25.24
C VAL A 499 12.75 15.78 26.26
N GLN A 500 13.64 16.66 25.78
CA GLN A 500 14.50 17.51 26.62
C GLN A 500 15.21 16.70 27.71
N PRO A 501 16.11 15.76 27.36
CA PRO A 501 16.83 14.96 28.34
C PRO A 501 17.54 15.87 29.35
N ASN A 502 17.36 15.58 30.64
CA ASN A 502 18.07 16.27 31.72
C ASN A 502 19.55 15.84 31.74
N ALA A 503 20.38 16.50 32.55
CA ALA A 503 21.82 16.22 32.61
C ALA A 503 22.17 14.74 32.89
N THR A 504 21.36 14.05 33.70
CA THR A 504 21.55 12.62 33.98
C THR A 504 21.20 11.73 32.79
N ASP A 505 20.10 12.00 32.08
CA ASP A 505 19.71 11.28 30.88
C ASP A 505 20.69 11.57 29.72
N THR A 506 21.18 12.80 29.58
CA THR A 506 22.22 13.15 28.58
C THR A 506 23.52 12.40 28.87
N GLN A 507 23.99 12.37 30.13
CA GLN A 507 25.20 11.61 30.49
C GLN A 507 25.03 10.12 30.19
N HIS A 508 23.87 9.55 30.49
CA HIS A 508 23.56 8.16 30.18
C HIS A 508 23.59 7.89 28.67
N LEU A 509 22.90 8.71 27.86
CA LEU A 509 22.88 8.57 26.40
C LEU A 509 24.26 8.80 25.77
N THR A 510 25.04 9.76 26.27
CA THR A 510 26.41 10.00 25.79
C THR A 510 27.34 8.84 26.16
N ALA A 511 27.18 8.20 27.32
CA ALA A 511 27.94 7.01 27.66
C ALA A 511 27.61 5.83 26.74
N LEU A 512 26.32 5.65 26.40
CA LEU A 512 25.89 4.65 25.42
C LEU A 512 26.42 4.96 24.01
N GLN A 513 26.44 6.24 23.61
CA GLN A 513 26.96 6.71 22.31
C GLN A 513 28.50 6.59 22.21
N ALA A 514 29.21 6.83 23.32
CA ALA A 514 30.67 6.68 23.42
C ALA A 514 31.10 5.20 23.39
N GLY A 515 30.29 4.30 23.94
CA GLY A 515 30.50 2.84 23.82
C GLY A 515 30.55 2.34 22.38
N ASP A 516 29.81 2.97 21.47
CA ASP A 516 29.80 2.66 20.02
C ASP A 516 31.02 3.21 19.23
N SER A 517 31.76 4.17 19.82
CA SER A 517 32.78 4.95 19.12
C SER A 517 34.20 4.82 19.70
N GLU A 518 34.38 4.63 21.01
CA GLU A 518 35.71 4.68 21.67
C GLU A 518 36.40 3.31 21.85
N GLY A 519 35.77 2.18 21.49
CA GLY A 519 36.32 0.83 21.70
C GLY A 519 36.99 0.16 20.49
N LYS A 520 37.14 0.84 19.34
CA LYS A 520 37.40 0.15 18.05
C LYS A 520 38.86 -0.27 17.79
N ASP A 521 39.84 0.26 18.52
CA ASP A 521 41.26 0.03 18.21
C ASP A 521 41.94 -1.06 19.08
N GLU A 522 41.32 -1.49 20.19
CA GLU A 522 41.82 -2.61 21.02
C GLU A 522 40.69 -3.58 21.39
N LEU A 523 39.93 -4.06 20.40
CA LEU A 523 38.95 -5.12 20.63
C LEU A 523 39.67 -6.43 20.98
N PRO A 524 39.25 -7.16 22.04
CA PRO A 524 39.75 -8.49 22.31
C PRO A 524 39.56 -9.38 21.07
N LEU A 525 40.65 -10.02 20.62
CA LEU A 525 40.60 -10.90 19.43
C LEU A 525 39.76 -12.17 19.67
N GLU A 526 39.56 -12.56 20.93
CA GLU A 526 38.79 -13.74 21.33
C GLU A 526 37.95 -13.46 22.58
N ALA A 527 36.79 -14.09 22.68
CA ALA A 527 35.92 -14.04 23.86
C ALA A 527 36.41 -15.01 24.95
N ILE A 528 37.38 -14.57 25.73
CA ILE A 528 37.95 -15.34 26.85
C ILE A 528 37.72 -14.59 28.17
N THR A 529 37.09 -15.27 29.13
CA THR A 529 36.91 -14.79 30.50
C THR A 529 38.24 -14.68 31.26
N GLN A 530 38.26 -13.93 32.37
CA GLN A 530 39.47 -13.76 33.20
C GLN A 530 40.04 -15.08 33.74
N ASP A 531 39.19 -16.10 33.95
CA ASP A 531 39.59 -17.44 34.38
C ASP A 531 39.81 -18.42 33.22
N GLY A 532 39.93 -17.92 31.99
CA GLY A 532 40.40 -18.65 30.82
C GLY A 532 39.32 -19.49 30.10
N HIS A 533 38.05 -19.34 30.46
CA HIS A 533 36.96 -19.98 29.73
C HIS A 533 36.67 -19.23 28.43
N LYS A 534 36.81 -19.92 27.30
CA LYS A 534 36.51 -19.41 25.96
C LYS A 534 35.03 -19.65 25.60
N ILE A 535 34.36 -18.61 25.12
CA ILE A 535 33.02 -18.64 24.53
C ILE A 535 33.16 -18.32 23.04
N THR A 536 32.36 -18.91 22.17
CA THR A 536 32.34 -18.50 20.75
C THR A 536 31.35 -17.38 20.51
N VAL A 537 31.80 -16.27 19.94
CA VAL A 537 30.93 -15.13 19.58
C VAL A 537 30.69 -15.09 18.07
N LEU A 538 29.42 -15.24 17.69
CA LEU A 538 28.94 -15.35 16.32
C LEU A 538 28.01 -14.17 15.98
N ALA A 539 27.76 -13.99 14.68
CA ALA A 539 26.85 -12.95 14.19
C ALA A 539 25.51 -13.52 13.70
N ASN A 540 24.45 -12.73 13.92
CA ASN A 540 23.15 -12.83 13.26
C ASN A 540 23.15 -11.90 12.05
N ILE A 541 22.93 -12.43 10.84
CA ILE A 541 23.04 -11.66 9.60
C ILE A 541 21.81 -11.85 8.70
N MET A 542 21.61 -10.89 7.79
CA MET A 542 20.51 -10.85 6.80
C MET A 542 21.04 -10.66 5.37
N GLY A 543 22.31 -10.97 5.11
CA GLY A 543 22.91 -10.86 3.78
C GLY A 543 24.39 -10.48 3.81
N VAL A 544 24.93 -10.20 2.63
CA VAL A 544 26.37 -9.95 2.38
C VAL A 544 26.90 -8.71 3.10
N SER A 545 26.14 -7.62 3.15
CA SER A 545 26.56 -6.38 3.84
C SER A 545 26.73 -6.61 5.34
N SER A 546 25.74 -7.22 5.99
CA SER A 546 25.81 -7.59 7.41
C SER A 546 26.92 -8.61 7.71
N ALA A 547 27.25 -9.49 6.76
CA ALA A 547 28.37 -10.43 6.87
C ALA A 547 29.73 -9.71 6.90
N GLN A 548 29.93 -8.70 6.03
CA GLN A 548 31.15 -7.90 6.03
C GLN A 548 31.30 -7.10 7.33
N LEU A 549 30.21 -6.52 7.83
CA LEU A 549 30.20 -5.79 9.10
C LEU A 549 30.52 -6.71 10.29
N ALA A 550 29.92 -7.90 10.33
CA ALA A 550 30.21 -8.91 11.34
C ALA A 550 31.70 -9.30 11.40
N LEU A 551 32.31 -9.54 10.24
CA LEU A 551 33.73 -9.86 10.16
C LEU A 551 34.60 -8.69 10.67
N LYS A 552 34.23 -7.45 10.33
CA LYS A 552 34.92 -6.24 10.81
C LYS A 552 34.84 -6.11 12.33
N TYR A 553 33.74 -6.50 12.96
CA TYR A 553 33.55 -6.45 14.41
C TYR A 553 34.09 -7.68 15.15
N GLY A 554 34.78 -8.60 14.47
CA GLY A 554 35.46 -9.72 15.12
C GLY A 554 34.61 -10.97 15.32
N ALA A 555 33.51 -11.14 14.58
CA ALA A 555 32.71 -12.36 14.65
C ALA A 555 33.54 -13.61 14.29
N GLU A 556 33.49 -14.65 15.14
CA GLU A 556 34.15 -15.94 14.89
C GLU A 556 33.39 -16.81 13.87
N GLY A 557 32.25 -16.35 13.39
CA GLY A 557 31.40 -17.00 12.39
C GLY A 557 29.99 -16.42 12.38
N VAL A 558 29.05 -17.16 11.78
CA VAL A 558 27.64 -16.81 11.72
C VAL A 558 26.83 -17.88 12.44
N GLY A 559 26.15 -17.50 13.52
CA GLY A 559 25.28 -18.38 14.29
C GLY A 559 23.84 -18.38 13.77
N LEU A 560 23.46 -17.35 13.01
CA LEU A 560 22.17 -17.29 12.34
C LEU A 560 22.23 -16.44 11.07
N LEU A 561 22.17 -17.08 9.90
CA LEU A 561 21.73 -16.44 8.66
C LEU A 561 20.22 -16.61 8.53
N ARG A 562 19.50 -15.49 8.65
CA ARG A 562 18.07 -15.39 8.35
C ARG A 562 17.90 -15.42 6.84
N THR A 563 17.10 -16.34 6.31
CA THR A 563 16.93 -16.53 4.86
C THR A 563 15.72 -15.79 4.29
N GLU A 564 14.89 -15.19 5.13
CA GLU A 564 13.62 -14.56 4.73
C GLU A 564 13.84 -13.39 3.76
N PHE A 565 14.96 -12.66 3.85
CA PHE A 565 15.30 -11.58 2.91
C PHE A 565 15.43 -12.06 1.45
N LEU A 566 15.66 -13.36 1.23
CA LEU A 566 15.67 -13.96 -0.11
C LEU A 566 14.27 -14.18 -0.67
N TYR A 567 13.24 -14.07 0.16
CA TYR A 567 11.87 -14.40 -0.20
C TYR A 567 10.93 -13.20 -0.08
N LEU A 568 11.25 -12.27 0.80
CA LEU A 568 10.53 -11.01 0.96
C LEU A 568 10.78 -10.08 -0.25
N ASP A 569 9.85 -9.16 -0.45
CA ASP A 569 9.93 -8.04 -1.39
C ASP A 569 10.17 -8.46 -2.85
N ARG A 570 9.51 -9.55 -3.28
CA ARG A 570 9.55 -10.07 -4.67
C ARG A 570 8.25 -10.76 -5.07
N LEU A 571 8.03 -10.87 -6.38
CA LEU A 571 6.83 -11.50 -6.97
C LEU A 571 6.93 -13.00 -7.23
N THR A 572 8.14 -13.57 -7.17
CA THR A 572 8.37 -15.00 -7.44
C THR A 572 9.35 -15.57 -6.43
N PRO A 573 9.26 -16.87 -6.09
CA PRO A 573 10.21 -17.50 -5.19
C PRO A 573 11.65 -17.42 -5.74
N PRO A 574 12.67 -17.22 -4.88
CA PRO A 574 14.06 -17.22 -5.30
C PRO A 574 14.45 -18.55 -5.94
N THR A 575 15.10 -18.47 -7.10
CA THR A 575 15.61 -19.65 -7.81
C THR A 575 16.72 -20.34 -7.03
N PRO A 576 16.95 -21.66 -7.23
CA PRO A 576 18.06 -22.36 -6.58
C PRO A 576 19.43 -21.69 -6.82
N GLU A 577 19.64 -21.15 -8.02
CA GLU A 577 20.89 -20.50 -8.43
C GLU A 577 21.12 -19.17 -7.71
N GLU A 578 20.08 -18.36 -7.54
CA GLU A 578 20.15 -17.09 -6.78
C GLU A 578 20.49 -17.36 -5.32
N GLN A 579 19.82 -18.34 -4.70
CA GLN A 579 20.08 -18.72 -3.31
C GLN A 579 21.51 -19.23 -3.16
N LEU A 580 21.97 -20.13 -4.05
CA LEU A 580 23.32 -20.66 -4.05
C LEU A 580 24.37 -19.55 -4.12
N LYS A 581 24.20 -18.60 -5.04
CA LYS A 581 25.13 -17.48 -5.23
C LYS A 581 25.28 -16.65 -3.95
N ILE A 582 24.17 -16.38 -3.26
CA ILE A 582 24.18 -15.59 -2.03
C ILE A 582 24.82 -16.37 -0.88
N TYR A 583 24.48 -17.66 -0.72
CA TYR A 583 25.10 -18.50 0.31
C TYR A 583 26.61 -18.65 0.10
N GLN A 584 27.06 -18.83 -1.15
CA GLN A 584 28.49 -18.87 -1.49
C GLN A 584 29.19 -17.54 -1.20
N ALA A 585 28.60 -16.40 -1.61
CA ALA A 585 29.18 -15.09 -1.33
C ALA A 585 29.38 -14.83 0.16
N ILE A 586 28.43 -15.25 1.01
CA ILE A 586 28.55 -15.15 2.47
C ILE A 586 29.59 -16.14 3.00
N ALA A 587 29.61 -17.37 2.49
CA ALA A 587 30.58 -18.39 2.90
C ALA A 587 32.03 -18.01 2.55
N GLU A 588 32.25 -17.34 1.41
CA GLU A 588 33.56 -16.82 1.00
C GLU A 588 34.09 -15.75 1.95
N ILE A 589 33.23 -14.86 2.47
CA ILE A 589 33.62 -13.84 3.47
C ILE A 589 34.16 -14.49 4.75
N PHE A 590 33.51 -15.56 5.20
CA PHE A 590 33.86 -16.23 6.46
C PHE A 590 34.89 -17.37 6.29
N GLY A 591 35.16 -17.81 5.06
CA GLY A 591 36.12 -18.87 4.75
C GLY A 591 35.70 -20.21 5.37
N LEU A 592 36.51 -20.71 6.31
CA LEU A 592 36.26 -21.98 7.04
C LEU A 592 35.55 -21.77 8.39
N ARG A 593 35.25 -20.53 8.78
CA ARG A 593 34.47 -20.24 9.99
C ARG A 593 33.04 -20.79 9.84
N PRO A 594 32.38 -21.19 10.95
CA PRO A 594 31.05 -21.77 10.89
C PRO A 594 30.01 -20.77 10.34
N LEU A 595 29.14 -21.25 9.45
CA LEU A 595 28.01 -20.50 8.89
C LEU A 595 26.72 -21.30 9.08
N THR A 596 25.90 -20.91 10.05
CA THR A 596 24.62 -21.57 10.33
C THR A 596 23.50 -20.90 9.54
N ILE A 597 22.93 -21.62 8.58
CA ILE A 597 21.81 -21.16 7.76
C ILE A 597 20.51 -21.72 8.33
N ARG A 598 19.59 -20.82 8.67
CA ARG A 598 18.22 -21.21 9.05
C ARG A 598 17.36 -21.32 7.81
N THR A 599 16.64 -22.43 7.68
CA THR A 599 15.67 -22.60 6.60
C THR A 599 14.56 -21.55 6.72
N LEU A 600 13.78 -21.37 5.66
CA LEU A 600 12.75 -20.36 5.58
C LEU A 600 11.80 -20.41 6.79
N ASP A 601 11.77 -19.31 7.55
CA ASP A 601 10.83 -19.11 8.66
C ASP A 601 9.92 -17.92 8.34
N ILE A 602 8.91 -18.23 7.55
CA ILE A 602 7.88 -17.31 7.08
C ILE A 602 6.49 -17.83 7.48
N GLY A 603 5.52 -16.92 7.59
CA GLY A 603 4.32 -17.08 8.39
C GLY A 603 4.40 -16.20 9.65
N GLY A 604 3.28 -15.95 10.32
CA GLY A 604 3.23 -14.93 11.37
C GLY A 604 2.90 -13.54 10.83
N ASP A 605 3.76 -12.58 11.15
CA ASP A 605 3.73 -11.17 10.73
C ASP A 605 4.28 -10.93 9.32
N LYS A 606 4.87 -11.96 8.68
CA LYS A 606 5.59 -11.85 7.40
C LYS A 606 4.78 -12.48 6.26
N SER A 607 4.31 -11.65 5.32
CA SER A 607 3.57 -12.10 4.14
C SER A 607 4.47 -12.27 2.91
N ILE A 608 4.33 -13.39 2.20
CA ILE A 608 4.95 -13.61 0.87
C ILE A 608 3.84 -13.66 -0.19
N PRO A 609 3.76 -12.70 -1.14
CA PRO A 609 2.66 -12.60 -2.10
C PRO A 609 2.46 -13.82 -3.02
N TYR A 610 3.53 -14.55 -3.34
CA TYR A 610 3.51 -15.69 -4.27
C TYR A 610 3.36 -17.05 -3.59
N MET A 611 3.36 -17.10 -2.26
CA MET A 611 2.96 -18.29 -1.53
C MET A 611 1.53 -18.05 -1.06
N ASN A 612 0.62 -18.94 -1.46
CA ASN A 612 -0.79 -18.88 -1.07
C ASN A 612 -0.99 -19.22 0.43
N LEU A 613 -0.41 -18.40 1.29
CA LEU A 613 -0.55 -18.46 2.74
C LEU A 613 -2.00 -18.07 3.07
N ALA A 614 -2.81 -19.05 3.50
CA ALA A 614 -4.15 -18.76 3.99
C ALA A 614 -4.06 -17.83 5.22
N ALA A 615 -4.99 -16.88 5.34
CA ALA A 615 -5.06 -16.06 6.54
C ALA A 615 -5.38 -16.94 7.76
N GLU A 616 -4.61 -16.77 8.83
CA GLU A 616 -4.78 -17.51 10.07
C GLU A 616 -5.23 -16.56 11.18
N ALA A 617 -6.10 -17.03 12.08
CA ALA A 617 -6.53 -16.25 13.23
C ALA A 617 -5.36 -15.91 14.17
N ASN A 618 -4.37 -16.80 14.24
CA ASN A 618 -3.16 -16.61 15.04
C ASN A 618 -1.94 -17.06 14.21
N PRO A 619 -1.45 -16.22 13.29
CA PRO A 619 -0.36 -16.60 12.37
C PRO A 619 0.92 -17.06 13.08
N CYS A 620 1.22 -16.48 14.25
CA CYS A 620 2.35 -16.93 15.06
C CYS A 620 2.18 -18.36 15.63
N LEU A 621 0.95 -18.85 15.78
CA LEU A 621 0.67 -20.20 16.29
C LEU A 621 0.41 -21.23 15.18
N GLY A 622 0.31 -20.81 13.92
CA GLY A 622 -0.18 -21.65 12.83
C GLY A 622 0.89 -22.16 11.85
N TRP A 623 0.62 -22.02 10.56
CA TRP A 623 1.36 -22.61 9.43
C TRP A 623 2.61 -21.80 9.09
N ARG A 624 3.64 -21.97 9.92
CA ARG A 624 4.91 -21.24 9.86
C ARG A 624 6.12 -22.17 9.96
N GLY A 625 7.26 -21.73 9.42
CA GLY A 625 8.57 -22.37 9.64
C GLY A 625 8.65 -23.79 9.09
N ILE A 626 9.08 -24.75 9.92
CA ILE A 626 9.26 -26.14 9.48
C ILE A 626 7.94 -26.80 9.05
N ARG A 627 6.80 -26.41 9.63
CA ARG A 627 5.49 -26.97 9.29
C ARG A 627 5.15 -26.68 7.83
N GLN A 628 5.30 -25.43 7.44
CA GLN A 628 5.14 -25.01 6.06
C GLN A 628 6.16 -25.70 5.15
N SER A 629 7.42 -25.77 5.58
CA SER A 629 8.50 -26.39 4.80
C SER A 629 8.20 -27.87 4.49
N LEU A 630 7.60 -28.60 5.44
CA LEU A 630 7.21 -30.00 5.27
C LEU A 630 5.97 -30.17 4.37
N ASP A 631 5.00 -29.24 4.47
CA ASP A 631 3.79 -29.26 3.62
C ASP A 631 4.06 -28.79 2.18
N CYS A 632 5.09 -27.96 1.98
CA CYS A 632 5.51 -27.43 0.68
C CYS A 632 6.91 -27.93 0.28
N PRO A 633 7.09 -29.25 0.04
CA PRO A 633 8.40 -29.86 -0.15
C PRO A 633 9.15 -29.32 -1.39
N GLU A 634 8.46 -28.81 -2.42
CA GLU A 634 9.12 -28.26 -3.61
C GLU A 634 9.91 -26.98 -3.31
N ILE A 635 9.32 -26.06 -2.54
CA ILE A 635 9.97 -24.82 -2.08
C ILE A 635 11.11 -25.18 -1.11
N PHE A 636 10.84 -26.12 -0.22
CA PHE A 636 11.81 -26.54 0.78
C PHE A 636 13.01 -27.24 0.14
N LYS A 637 12.80 -28.22 -0.76
CA LYS A 637 13.86 -28.90 -1.50
C LYS A 637 14.66 -27.95 -2.38
N THR A 638 14.04 -26.91 -2.93
CA THR A 638 14.74 -25.84 -3.66
C THR A 638 15.77 -25.15 -2.77
N GLN A 639 15.36 -24.74 -1.57
CA GLN A 639 16.26 -24.13 -0.58
C GLN A 639 17.34 -25.11 -0.10
N LEU A 640 16.95 -26.34 0.27
CA LEU A 640 17.88 -27.38 0.73
C LEU A 640 18.94 -27.67 -0.32
N ARG A 641 18.56 -27.75 -1.60
CA ARG A 641 19.50 -27.99 -2.70
C ARG A 641 20.52 -26.87 -2.83
N ALA A 642 20.11 -25.62 -2.69
CA ALA A 642 21.03 -24.49 -2.70
C ALA A 642 21.99 -24.52 -1.49
N ILE A 643 21.48 -24.78 -0.28
CA ILE A 643 22.32 -24.86 0.93
C ILE A 643 23.32 -26.02 0.86
N VAL A 644 22.86 -27.22 0.48
CA VAL A 644 23.72 -28.40 0.38
C VAL A 644 24.79 -28.19 -0.70
N LYS A 645 24.46 -27.60 -1.86
CA LYS A 645 25.47 -27.23 -2.86
C LYS A 645 26.49 -26.22 -2.32
N ALA A 646 26.02 -25.17 -1.62
CA ALA A 646 26.88 -24.15 -1.04
C ALA A 646 27.84 -24.69 0.03
N SER A 647 27.51 -25.83 0.65
CA SER A 647 28.35 -26.48 1.67
C SER A 647 29.69 -26.99 1.14
N TYR A 648 29.87 -27.13 -0.17
CA TYR A 648 31.13 -27.62 -0.73
C TYR A 648 32.29 -26.64 -0.48
N GLY A 649 33.31 -27.09 0.26
CA GLY A 649 34.49 -26.27 0.58
C GLY A 649 34.32 -25.32 1.77
N HIS A 650 33.15 -25.32 2.43
CA HIS A 650 32.83 -24.38 3.52
C HIS A 650 32.22 -25.10 4.74
N ASN A 651 32.32 -24.48 5.92
CA ASN A 651 31.77 -25.00 7.17
C ASN A 651 30.31 -24.55 7.38
N LEU A 652 29.42 -24.96 6.47
CA LEU A 652 27.99 -24.68 6.60
C LEU A 652 27.31 -25.64 7.59
N LYS A 653 26.42 -25.08 8.41
CA LYS A 653 25.46 -25.80 9.25
C LYS A 653 24.05 -25.46 8.80
N LEU A 654 23.13 -26.42 8.85
CA LEU A 654 21.71 -26.24 8.53
C LEU A 654 20.90 -26.25 9.82
N MET A 655 19.91 -25.36 9.94
CA MET A 655 19.06 -25.27 11.11
C MET A 655 17.57 -25.14 10.74
N PHE A 656 16.72 -25.94 11.39
CA PHE A 656 15.26 -25.86 11.21
C PHE A 656 14.57 -24.99 12.28
N PRO A 657 13.72 -24.03 11.90
CA PRO A 657 12.93 -23.19 12.80
C PRO A 657 11.65 -23.88 13.28
N LEU A 658 11.04 -23.39 14.37
CA LEU A 658 9.68 -23.73 14.83
C LEU A 658 9.44 -25.24 15.08
N VAL A 659 10.49 -25.99 15.40
CA VAL A 659 10.39 -27.42 15.72
C VAL A 659 9.64 -27.61 17.04
N SER A 660 8.69 -28.54 17.05
CA SER A 660 7.87 -28.87 18.22
C SER A 660 7.84 -30.38 18.55
N SER A 661 8.30 -31.22 17.62
CA SER A 661 8.28 -32.67 17.74
C SER A 661 9.50 -33.34 17.09
N VAL A 662 9.84 -34.55 17.54
CA VAL A 662 10.89 -35.38 16.93
C VAL A 662 10.54 -35.78 15.49
N GLN A 663 9.25 -35.95 15.20
CA GLN A 663 8.75 -36.34 13.88
C GLN A 663 9.05 -35.29 12.82
N GLU A 664 8.88 -34.00 13.15
CA GLU A 664 9.24 -32.89 12.24
C GLU A 664 10.73 -32.92 11.88
N VAL A 665 11.61 -33.15 12.87
CA VAL A 665 13.06 -33.25 12.64
C VAL A 665 13.40 -34.43 11.72
N ARG A 666 12.82 -35.61 11.98
CA ARG A 666 13.06 -36.80 11.15
C ARG A 666 12.57 -36.61 9.71
N ALA A 667 11.38 -36.03 9.53
CA ALA A 667 10.84 -35.73 8.21
C ALA A 667 11.72 -34.72 7.45
N ALA A 668 12.19 -33.66 8.12
CA ALA A 668 13.09 -32.69 7.51
C ALA A 668 14.46 -33.30 7.13
N LYS A 669 15.05 -34.10 8.01
CA LYS A 669 16.31 -34.83 7.73
C LYS A 669 16.16 -35.82 6.57
N GLN A 670 14.99 -36.43 6.39
CA GLN A 670 14.71 -37.29 5.24
C GLN A 670 14.78 -36.48 3.94
N LEU A 671 14.16 -35.30 3.88
CA LEU A 671 14.22 -34.43 2.70
C LEU A 671 15.65 -33.93 2.40
N VAL A 672 16.45 -33.66 3.44
CA VAL A 672 17.89 -33.37 3.28
C VAL A 672 18.63 -34.55 2.65
N ALA A 673 18.40 -35.77 3.14
CA ALA A 673 19.01 -36.97 2.59
C ALA A 673 18.61 -37.23 1.14
N GLU A 674 17.34 -37.01 0.79
CA GLU A 674 16.84 -37.09 -0.60
C GLU A 674 17.60 -36.12 -1.51
N VAL A 675 17.73 -34.85 -1.13
CA VAL A 675 18.49 -33.84 -1.89
C VAL A 675 19.97 -34.24 -2.02
N GLN A 676 20.60 -34.74 -0.97
CA GLN A 676 21.99 -35.22 -1.02
C GLN A 676 22.15 -36.39 -2.00
N MET A 677 21.20 -37.33 -2.04
CA MET A 677 21.20 -38.44 -3.00
C MET A 677 21.02 -37.94 -4.44
N GLU A 678 20.10 -37.01 -4.69
CA GLU A 678 19.90 -36.39 -6.01
C GLU A 678 21.17 -35.68 -6.52
N LEU A 679 21.85 -34.93 -5.65
CA LEU A 679 23.12 -34.26 -5.97
C LEU A 679 24.25 -35.27 -6.23
N GLN A 680 24.30 -36.37 -5.47
CA GLN A 680 25.26 -37.43 -5.68
C GLN A 680 25.06 -38.13 -7.04
N GLN A 681 23.82 -38.40 -7.44
CA GLN A 681 23.47 -39.01 -8.72
C GLN A 681 23.83 -38.10 -9.91
N THR A 682 23.70 -36.78 -9.74
CA THR A 682 24.06 -35.78 -10.76
C THR A 682 25.53 -35.37 -10.74
N GLY A 683 26.35 -35.95 -9.84
CA GLY A 683 27.79 -35.69 -9.75
C GLY A 683 28.15 -34.30 -9.20
N ILE A 684 27.21 -33.62 -8.53
CA ILE A 684 27.45 -32.29 -7.96
C ILE A 684 28.08 -32.46 -6.56
N PRO A 685 29.24 -31.85 -6.29
CA PRO A 685 29.92 -32.01 -5.01
C PRO A 685 29.23 -31.20 -3.89
N PHE A 686 29.28 -31.73 -2.67
CA PHE A 686 28.75 -31.12 -1.44
C PHE A 686 29.45 -31.69 -0.20
N ASN A 687 29.28 -31.06 0.97
CA ASN A 687 29.77 -31.58 2.24
C ASN A 687 28.83 -32.68 2.78
N ARG A 688 29.29 -33.95 2.74
CA ARG A 688 28.53 -35.10 3.24
C ARG A 688 28.30 -35.10 4.75
N ASN A 689 29.14 -34.36 5.49
CA ASN A 689 29.10 -34.28 6.95
C ASN A 689 28.52 -32.93 7.42
N MET A 690 27.76 -32.23 6.57
CA MET A 690 27.08 -30.98 6.93
C MET A 690 26.24 -31.20 8.19
N LYS A 691 26.47 -30.36 9.20
CA LYS A 691 25.79 -30.46 10.50
C LYS A 691 24.35 -29.97 10.40
N VAL A 692 23.42 -30.67 11.04
CA VAL A 692 22.00 -30.32 11.06
C VAL A 692 21.53 -30.13 12.49
N GLY A 693 21.00 -28.95 12.79
CA GLY A 693 20.50 -28.55 14.10
C GLY A 693 19.06 -28.04 14.03
N ILE A 694 18.55 -27.61 15.18
CA ILE A 694 17.23 -26.98 15.30
C ILE A 694 17.31 -25.70 16.11
N MET A 695 16.37 -24.81 15.82
CA MET A 695 16.08 -23.69 16.69
C MET A 695 15.12 -24.16 17.80
N VAL A 696 15.56 -24.03 19.06
CA VAL A 696 14.75 -24.31 20.25
C VAL A 696 14.05 -23.01 20.63
N GLU A 697 12.87 -22.80 20.07
CA GLU A 697 12.10 -21.56 20.22
C GLU A 697 10.62 -21.78 20.56
N VAL A 698 10.21 -23.04 20.75
CA VAL A 698 8.86 -23.42 21.18
C VAL A 698 8.96 -24.14 22.52
N PRO A 699 8.09 -23.85 23.53
CA PRO A 699 8.13 -24.51 24.83
C PRO A 699 8.09 -26.04 24.75
N ALA A 700 7.36 -26.59 23.77
CA ALA A 700 7.33 -28.02 23.50
C ALA A 700 8.75 -28.58 23.25
N ALA A 701 9.57 -27.91 22.43
CA ALA A 701 10.94 -28.34 22.15
C ALA A 701 11.85 -28.32 23.38
N VAL A 702 11.62 -27.39 24.32
CA VAL A 702 12.33 -27.36 25.60
C VAL A 702 11.97 -28.59 26.45
N ILE A 703 10.68 -28.92 26.53
CA ILE A 703 10.17 -30.06 27.31
C ILE A 703 10.75 -31.38 26.79
N ILE A 704 10.87 -31.55 25.47
CA ILE A 704 11.40 -32.76 24.83
C ILE A 704 12.85 -32.61 24.33
N ALA A 705 13.62 -31.69 24.92
CA ALA A 705 14.96 -31.36 24.45
C ALA A 705 15.91 -32.58 24.45
N GLU A 706 15.79 -33.49 25.42
CA GLU A 706 16.60 -34.72 25.47
C GLU A 706 16.36 -35.62 24.24
N GLN A 707 15.10 -35.80 23.84
CA GLN A 707 14.74 -36.60 22.68
C GLN A 707 15.17 -35.93 21.37
N LEU A 708 15.05 -34.60 21.29
CA LEU A 708 15.50 -33.84 20.13
C LEU A 708 17.03 -33.85 20.01
N ALA A 709 17.76 -33.80 21.13
CA ALA A 709 19.23 -33.75 21.15
C ALA A 709 19.86 -35.06 20.62
N ALA A 710 19.15 -36.19 20.75
CA ALA A 710 19.57 -37.46 20.16
C ALA A 710 19.47 -37.49 18.62
N GLU A 711 18.73 -36.55 18.02
CA GLU A 711 18.43 -36.54 16.58
C GLU A 711 19.23 -35.49 15.80
N VAL A 712 19.89 -34.54 16.45
CA VAL A 712 20.52 -33.38 15.81
C VAL A 712 21.93 -33.14 16.32
N ASP A 713 22.71 -32.34 15.59
CA ASP A 713 24.11 -32.06 15.90
C ASP A 713 24.33 -30.87 16.85
N PHE A 714 23.36 -29.96 16.94
CA PHE A 714 23.43 -28.75 17.77
C PHE A 714 22.04 -28.14 18.00
N PHE A 715 21.94 -27.28 19.02
CA PHE A 715 20.79 -26.42 19.28
C PHE A 715 21.13 -24.94 19.13
N SER A 716 20.13 -24.15 18.75
CA SER A 716 20.17 -22.69 18.88
C SER A 716 18.90 -22.19 19.54
N ILE A 717 18.99 -21.50 20.66
CA ILE A 717 17.83 -21.01 21.40
C ILE A 717 17.39 -19.67 20.78
N GLY A 718 16.19 -19.65 20.22
CA GLY A 718 15.54 -18.46 19.68
C GLY A 718 14.71 -17.77 20.76
N THR A 719 15.32 -16.92 21.59
CA THR A 719 14.65 -16.34 22.77
C THR A 719 13.47 -15.43 22.42
N ASN A 720 13.47 -14.82 21.23
CA ASN A 720 12.40 -13.92 20.80
C ASN A 720 11.07 -14.66 20.61
N ASP A 721 11.10 -15.85 20.03
CA ASP A 721 9.89 -16.67 19.83
C ASP A 721 9.60 -17.50 21.09
N LEU A 722 10.64 -17.95 21.82
CA LEU A 722 10.46 -18.66 23.08
C LEU A 722 9.76 -17.81 24.14
N SER A 723 10.15 -16.55 24.30
CA SER A 723 9.49 -15.58 25.21
C SER A 723 8.04 -15.37 24.82
N GLN A 724 7.77 -15.10 23.54
CA GLN A 724 6.41 -14.92 23.03
C GLN A 724 5.49 -16.10 23.35
N TYR A 725 5.89 -17.34 23.05
CA TYR A 725 5.04 -18.51 23.28
C TYR A 725 4.95 -18.89 24.77
N THR A 726 6.01 -18.68 25.54
CA THR A 726 6.01 -19.00 26.98
C THR A 726 5.14 -18.01 27.77
N MET A 727 5.23 -16.73 27.42
CA MET A 727 4.49 -15.66 28.08
C MET A 727 3.10 -15.41 27.46
N ALA A 728 2.78 -16.11 26.36
CA ALA A 728 1.57 -15.91 25.57
C ALA A 728 1.33 -14.43 25.18
N ALA A 729 2.42 -13.73 24.85
CA ALA A 729 2.43 -12.30 24.58
C ALA A 729 3.10 -12.01 23.24
N ASP A 730 2.32 -11.52 22.29
CA ASP A 730 2.80 -11.14 20.96
C ASP A 730 3.66 -9.87 21.05
N ARG A 731 4.93 -9.99 20.68
CA ARG A 731 5.89 -8.87 20.72
C ARG A 731 5.54 -7.74 19.74
N THR A 732 4.74 -8.02 18.72
CA THR A 732 4.27 -7.02 17.74
C THR A 732 3.04 -6.26 18.23
N ASN A 733 2.42 -6.68 19.34
CA ASN A 733 1.26 -6.05 19.93
C ASN A 733 1.68 -5.10 21.07
N PRO A 734 1.62 -3.76 20.89
CA PRO A 734 2.12 -2.80 21.88
C PRO A 734 1.46 -2.91 23.25
N LYS A 735 0.23 -3.46 23.34
CA LYS A 735 -0.50 -3.60 24.61
C LYS A 735 0.05 -4.71 25.51
N VAL A 736 0.75 -5.69 24.94
CA VAL A 736 1.24 -6.87 25.66
C VAL A 736 2.72 -7.14 25.46
N ALA A 737 3.40 -6.40 24.57
CA ALA A 737 4.82 -6.59 24.26
C ALA A 737 5.73 -6.58 25.51
N SER A 738 5.39 -5.77 26.52
CA SER A 738 6.13 -5.71 27.79
C SER A 738 6.09 -6.99 28.62
N LEU A 739 5.14 -7.90 28.37
CA LEU A 739 5.05 -9.19 29.04
C LEU A 739 6.03 -10.23 28.47
N ALA A 740 6.54 -10.03 27.25
CA ALA A 740 7.43 -10.97 26.56
C ALA A 740 8.92 -10.71 26.87
N ASP A 741 9.26 -10.51 28.15
CA ASP A 741 10.62 -10.22 28.58
C ASP A 741 11.47 -11.51 28.65
N ALA A 742 12.60 -11.53 27.94
CA ALA A 742 13.46 -12.71 27.86
C ALA A 742 14.27 -12.97 29.15
N LEU A 743 14.32 -12.01 30.08
CA LEU A 743 14.94 -12.17 31.41
C LEU A 743 13.97 -12.74 32.46
N GLU A 744 12.73 -13.05 32.09
CA GLU A 744 11.80 -13.72 33.00
C GLU A 744 12.38 -15.05 33.53
N PRO A 745 12.27 -15.34 34.84
CA PRO A 745 12.82 -16.56 35.43
C PRO A 745 12.32 -17.86 34.77
N ALA A 746 11.09 -17.85 34.24
CA ALA A 746 10.56 -18.97 33.46
C ALA A 746 11.40 -19.27 32.21
N LEU A 747 11.83 -18.23 31.49
CA LEU A 747 12.64 -18.35 30.29
C LEU A 747 14.08 -18.77 30.61
N LEU A 748 14.66 -18.22 31.68
CA LEU A 748 15.99 -18.63 32.13
C LEU A 748 16.05 -20.11 32.52
N ARG A 749 14.99 -20.64 33.15
CA ARG A 749 14.86 -22.07 33.46
C ARG A 749 14.71 -22.92 32.20
N MET A 750 13.96 -22.44 31.21
CA MET A 750 13.86 -23.13 29.91
C MET A 750 15.23 -23.19 29.20
N ILE A 751 16.01 -22.10 29.24
CA ILE A 751 17.38 -22.08 28.73
C ILE A 751 18.25 -23.10 29.49
N GLU A 752 18.20 -23.11 30.82
CA GLU A 752 18.93 -24.09 31.65
C GLU A 752 18.60 -25.54 31.27
N GLN A 753 17.32 -25.85 31.09
CA GLN A 753 16.84 -27.18 30.71
C GLN A 753 17.38 -27.58 29.33
N THR A 754 17.28 -26.69 28.33
CA THR A 754 17.82 -26.95 26.98
C THR A 754 19.33 -27.15 26.99
N VAL A 755 20.07 -26.31 27.73
CA VAL A 755 21.53 -26.42 27.86
C VAL A 755 21.92 -27.74 28.53
N THR A 756 21.19 -28.15 29.57
CA THR A 756 21.42 -29.42 30.27
C THR A 756 21.22 -30.61 29.33
N ALA A 757 20.13 -30.63 28.56
CA ALA A 757 19.86 -31.69 27.59
C ALA A 757 20.95 -31.75 26.49
N ALA A 758 21.37 -30.60 25.96
CA ALA A 758 22.44 -30.52 24.96
C ALA A 758 23.76 -31.10 25.48
N LYS A 759 24.17 -30.70 26.70
CA LYS A 759 25.39 -31.20 27.34
C LYS A 759 25.37 -32.69 27.60
N GLN A 760 24.22 -33.24 28.03
CA GLN A 760 24.06 -34.68 28.25
C GLN A 760 24.20 -35.48 26.95
N ALA A 761 23.71 -34.93 25.83
CA ALA A 761 23.84 -35.53 24.51
C ALA A 761 25.22 -35.26 23.85
N GLY A 762 26.03 -34.35 24.41
CA GLY A 762 27.33 -33.96 23.86
C GLY A 762 27.24 -33.10 22.60
N ILE A 763 26.14 -32.36 22.42
CA ILE A 763 25.94 -31.42 21.31
C ILE A 763 26.13 -29.97 21.78
N THR A 764 26.47 -29.06 20.86
CA THR A 764 26.65 -27.65 21.20
C THR A 764 25.31 -26.93 21.32
N VAL A 765 25.25 -25.94 22.20
CA VAL A 765 24.08 -25.06 22.37
C VAL A 765 24.45 -23.60 22.23
N SER A 766 23.75 -22.91 21.33
CA SER A 766 23.90 -21.47 21.11
C SER A 766 22.65 -20.70 21.53
N VAL A 767 22.78 -19.39 21.73
CA VAL A 767 21.63 -18.46 21.85
C VAL A 767 21.74 -17.44 20.74
N CYS A 768 20.71 -17.33 19.89
CA CYS A 768 20.70 -16.40 18.74
C CYS A 768 19.60 -15.33 18.81
N GLY A 769 18.78 -15.33 19.87
CA GLY A 769 17.81 -14.26 20.10
C GLY A 769 18.46 -12.98 20.64
N GLU A 770 17.66 -11.92 20.77
CA GLU A 770 18.10 -10.58 21.17
C GLU A 770 18.73 -10.55 22.56
N LEU A 771 18.34 -11.49 23.43
CA LEU A 771 18.93 -11.71 24.74
C LEU A 771 20.46 -11.90 24.68
N ALA A 772 21.02 -12.52 23.63
CA ALA A 772 22.46 -12.68 23.49
C ALA A 772 23.20 -11.35 23.22
N SER A 773 22.48 -10.30 22.83
CA SER A 773 23.04 -8.97 22.56
C SER A 773 23.01 -8.05 23.79
N GLN A 774 22.36 -8.48 24.90
CA GLN A 774 22.18 -7.66 26.11
C GLN A 774 23.34 -7.88 27.09
N PRO A 775 24.12 -6.84 27.44
CA PRO A 775 25.27 -6.96 28.35
C PRO A 775 24.92 -7.60 29.70
N GLU A 776 23.76 -7.27 30.27
CA GLU A 776 23.26 -7.80 31.54
C GLU A 776 22.91 -9.31 31.48
N ALA A 777 22.56 -9.82 30.30
CA ALA A 777 22.20 -11.21 30.10
C ALA A 777 23.42 -12.11 29.86
N ILE A 778 24.52 -11.58 29.31
CA ILE A 778 25.74 -12.33 28.99
C ILE A 778 26.27 -13.11 30.21
N PRO A 779 26.46 -12.52 31.40
CA PRO A 779 26.90 -13.26 32.59
C PRO A 779 25.97 -14.41 32.95
N ILE A 780 24.66 -14.23 32.80
CA ILE A 780 23.66 -15.25 33.10
C ILE A 780 23.78 -16.41 32.10
N LEU A 781 23.83 -16.13 30.80
CA LEU A 781 23.96 -17.14 29.74
C LEU A 781 25.25 -17.96 29.87
N LEU A 782 26.37 -17.30 30.17
CA LEU A 782 27.65 -17.96 30.48
C LEU A 782 27.54 -18.84 31.72
N GLY A 783 26.85 -18.36 32.77
CA GLY A 783 26.64 -19.10 34.00
C GLY A 783 25.78 -20.35 33.84
N LEU A 784 24.74 -20.29 33.00
CA LEU A 784 23.95 -21.45 32.57
C LEU A 784 24.78 -22.40 31.68
N GLY A 785 25.82 -21.85 31.06
CA GLY A 785 26.83 -22.56 30.30
C GLY A 785 26.40 -22.83 28.86
N VAL A 786 25.88 -21.79 28.22
CA VAL A 786 25.75 -21.69 26.76
C VAL A 786 27.15 -21.72 26.12
N ASP A 787 27.32 -22.44 25.01
CA ASP A 787 28.62 -22.61 24.35
C ASP A 787 28.93 -21.47 23.35
N GLU A 788 27.89 -21.01 22.64
CA GLU A 788 28.02 -20.00 21.57
C GLU A 788 26.97 -18.88 21.74
N LEU A 789 27.39 -17.61 21.60
CA LEU A 789 26.48 -16.46 21.59
C LEU A 789 26.41 -15.88 20.18
N SER A 790 25.23 -15.78 19.60
CA SER A 790 25.01 -15.20 18.27
C SER A 790 24.14 -13.94 18.37
N MET A 791 24.67 -12.81 17.91
CA MET A 791 24.08 -11.49 18.16
C MET A 791 24.15 -10.56 16.95
N ASN A 792 23.49 -9.41 17.02
CA ASN A 792 23.65 -8.37 15.99
C ASN A 792 25.15 -7.96 15.89
N PRO A 793 25.73 -7.82 14.68
CA PRO A 793 27.10 -7.38 14.49
C PRO A 793 27.53 -6.20 15.37
N ALA A 794 26.66 -5.19 15.54
CA ALA A 794 26.97 -4.00 16.33
C ALA A 794 27.17 -4.29 17.83
N ALA A 795 26.60 -5.37 18.37
CA ALA A 795 26.72 -5.74 19.78
C ALA A 795 28.00 -6.55 20.09
N ILE A 796 28.68 -7.08 19.07
CA ILE A 796 29.85 -7.95 19.24
C ILE A 796 30.98 -7.24 20.01
N PRO A 797 31.37 -5.99 19.72
CA PRO A 797 32.40 -5.28 20.47
C PRO A 797 32.11 -5.20 21.97
N THR A 798 30.88 -4.81 22.33
CA THR A 798 30.42 -4.71 23.72
C THR A 798 30.41 -6.07 24.40
N ALA A 799 29.98 -7.12 23.70
CA ALA A 799 29.98 -8.48 24.22
C ALA A 799 31.40 -9.01 24.47
N LEU A 800 32.34 -8.79 23.55
CA LEU A 800 33.76 -9.18 23.72
C LEU A 800 34.36 -8.52 24.96
N THR A 801 34.15 -7.21 25.12
CA THR A 801 34.60 -6.46 26.29
C THR A 801 33.97 -6.99 27.57
N THR A 802 32.65 -7.22 27.56
CA THR A 802 31.91 -7.75 28.72
C THR A 802 32.47 -9.12 29.13
N ILE A 803 32.60 -10.06 28.18
CA ILE A 803 33.11 -11.42 28.44
C ILE A 803 34.53 -11.36 29.02
N SER A 804 35.39 -10.48 28.51
CA SER A 804 36.78 -10.33 28.97
C SER A 804 36.91 -9.91 30.44
N GLN A 805 35.87 -9.30 31.00
CA GLN A 805 35.83 -8.82 32.38
C GLN A 805 35.20 -9.82 33.35
N LEU A 806 34.57 -10.89 32.86
CA LEU A 806 33.86 -11.87 33.67
C LEU A 806 34.76 -13.01 34.13
N ARG A 807 34.33 -13.70 35.19
CA ARG A 807 34.82 -15.02 35.60
C ARG A 807 33.69 -16.03 35.51
N ILE A 808 33.96 -17.20 34.92
CA ILE A 808 32.92 -18.23 34.75
C ILE A 808 32.39 -18.75 36.09
N THR A 809 33.22 -18.73 37.13
CA THR A 809 32.83 -19.12 38.49
C THR A 809 31.79 -18.18 39.10
N GLU A 810 31.97 -16.86 38.91
CA GLU A 810 31.03 -15.83 39.39
C GLU A 810 29.73 -15.84 38.57
N ALA A 811 29.84 -15.98 37.25
CA ALA A 811 28.71 -16.14 36.33
C ALA A 811 27.81 -17.32 36.73
N LYS A 812 28.39 -18.48 37.09
CA LYS A 812 27.63 -19.65 37.59
C LYS A 812 26.89 -19.37 38.91
N VAL A 813 27.49 -18.60 39.81
CA VAL A 813 26.82 -18.21 41.07
C VAL A 813 25.65 -17.28 40.78
N LEU A 814 25.85 -16.30 39.89
CA LEU A 814 24.79 -15.38 39.46
C LEU A 814 23.63 -16.14 38.81
N ALA A 815 23.91 -17.02 37.83
CA ALA A 815 22.89 -17.84 37.17
C ALA A 815 22.03 -18.64 38.18
N ASN A 816 22.67 -19.32 39.14
CA ASN A 816 21.96 -20.06 40.19
C ASN A 816 21.10 -19.17 41.12
N LYS A 817 21.47 -17.90 41.27
CA LYS A 817 20.72 -16.92 42.06
C LYS A 817 19.52 -16.40 41.28
N VAL A 818 19.70 -15.98 40.03
CA VAL A 818 18.62 -15.38 39.21
C VAL A 818 17.51 -16.38 38.88
N LEU A 819 17.82 -17.68 38.74
CA LEU A 819 16.83 -18.73 38.56
C LEU A 819 15.81 -18.86 39.72
N LYS A 820 16.12 -18.30 40.89
CA LYS A 820 15.28 -18.32 42.10
C LYS A 820 14.48 -17.03 42.31
N LEU A 821 14.68 -16.02 41.46
CA LEU A 821 13.93 -14.77 41.53
C LEU A 821 12.54 -14.94 40.91
N ASP A 822 11.68 -13.94 41.11
CA ASP A 822 10.25 -13.98 40.78
C ASP A 822 9.84 -13.07 39.61
N SER A 823 10.77 -12.29 39.06
CA SER A 823 10.49 -11.27 38.04
C SER A 823 11.74 -10.89 37.24
N ALA A 824 11.55 -10.48 35.97
CA ALA A 824 12.64 -9.95 35.14
C ALA A 824 13.31 -8.70 35.73
N GLU A 825 12.55 -7.83 36.40
CA GLU A 825 13.10 -6.65 37.10
C GLU A 825 14.07 -7.05 38.21
N SER A 826 13.71 -8.05 39.03
CA SER A 826 14.60 -8.57 40.07
C SER A 826 15.86 -9.20 39.49
N VAL A 827 15.75 -9.84 38.32
CA VAL A 827 16.90 -10.38 37.59
C VAL A 827 17.84 -9.25 37.17
N ARG A 828 17.33 -8.19 36.53
CA ARG A 828 18.14 -7.02 36.13
C ARG A 828 18.81 -6.31 37.29
N ASN A 829 18.14 -6.18 38.42
CA ASN A 829 18.72 -5.57 39.62
C ASN A 829 19.82 -6.43 40.25
N CYS A 830 19.91 -7.71 39.87
CA CYS A 830 20.88 -8.67 40.40
C CYS A 830 22.09 -8.89 39.49
N SER A 831 21.90 -8.77 38.17
CA SER A 831 22.93 -8.81 37.12
C SER A 831 23.70 -7.51 37.05
#